data_AF-A0A183CKR2-F1
#
_entry.id   AF-A0A183CKR2-F1
#
_cell.length_a   1.000
_cell.length_b   1.000
_cell.length_c   1.000
_cell.angle_alpha   90.00
_cell.angle_beta   90.00
_cell.angle_gamma   90.00
#
_symmetry.space_group_name_H-M   'P 1'
#
loop_
_entity.id
_entity.type
_entity.pdbx_description
1 polymer ?
#
loop_
_entity_poly.entity_id
_entity_poly.type
_entity_poly.pdbx_seq_one_letter_code
_entity_poly.pdbx_strand_id
1 'polypeptide(L)'
;MLQAASLVHLLSKEDKVVVSLASSEPLMLALIKALDAPDEVTKRHAAAALCHLSAHQTGAHHIFRSGGIAELVRMLRCPILSIIHYAVTTLHHLLVYVEMAKEEAIVCGALEALVPLLAPQTAIPQSGPNPKLQAMSNSVYVKLFYAVVRCIRSISTCSENKASLIAIGGLELLHRTFNLIDDDKRKLATLSAIRNLSDVATNLETLTPLVAELVALIGDHNDEELVSCACGILSNLTCNNILNKNTVCTSSGIPILARALSKFSNIEDVTEPALCTLRHCTVRHPLAFQAQNELRFAYPIILTLLSTQRPPIVKAALGLVRNCSLSNENLKRMLSEKTPDGDTVLTLSLELLEQSGKQLVQDWGGLCDGVSLLEMVEGAISALHQLAKDGTSASQIFNRSTIMKLLVYLMSNEKVNKNEDELMMREIMGLVYQLTKSREGAKAVLTYEAQPYISAALSSQHKSIAAYASIILKNMGVEQLRVQNFNNTFAGQIAPGVYGVSNGFDSQPMSAENTLERTNGAHRHHQMGWQNDGMEPELYNELYNYPPSLGELRQDHIEGSANNGSCKNGCTQSPLTVVEFYNAMKPPLIFLEKSIPVNDTFEVLIWMGNWAVLGGSGGRTTSLSPFTSKFGRVQVCVSDILVMVRTGEKQFVIGNSSSELLVLNSRDTVDTEESISKVPTFSTVQCIKLSSDEHISAIGCSKTMKPQMMAVGKVNGLTLFLHEKTQWNKHKEIDIPHTKENANVVWSLVFVDTFLFTGDARGQMCIYNAQNGTLLKVLHSFSYAANE
;
A
#
# COMPACT_ATOMS: atom_id res chain seq x y z
N MET A 1 34.90 30.49 41.27
CA MET A 1 33.74 30.14 40.41
C MET A 1 32.72 29.30 41.18
N LEU A 2 33.06 28.07 41.60
CA LEU A 2 32.19 27.14 42.34
C LEU A 2 31.29 27.78 43.42
N GLN A 3 31.87 28.52 44.38
CA GLN A 3 31.09 29.16 45.47
C GLN A 3 30.03 30.14 44.95
N ALA A 4 30.34 30.91 43.90
CA ALA A 4 29.40 31.84 43.28
C ALA A 4 28.28 31.10 42.53
N ALA A 5 28.61 30.06 41.76
CA ALA A 5 27.62 29.23 41.08
C ALA A 5 26.67 28.54 42.08
N SER A 6 27.22 28.02 43.19
CA SER A 6 26.43 27.42 44.27
C SER A 6 25.50 28.43 44.94
N LEU A 7 25.99 29.66 45.21
CA LEU A 7 25.17 30.75 45.78
C LEU A 7 24.04 31.17 44.83
N VAL A 8 24.32 31.36 43.53
CA VAL A 8 23.29 31.71 42.54
C VAL A 8 22.26 30.59 42.40
N HIS A 9 22.70 29.32 42.39
CA HIS A 9 21.78 28.18 42.40
C HIS A 9 20.91 28.13 43.67
N LEU A 10 21.43 28.47 44.85
CA LEU A 10 20.63 28.58 46.07
C LEU A 10 19.58 29.70 45.94
N LEU A 11 20.00 30.91 45.56
CA LEU A 11 19.11 32.07 45.41
C LEU A 11 18.07 31.90 44.28
N SER A 12 18.38 31.11 43.25
CA SER A 12 17.43 30.79 42.16
C SER A 12 16.23 29.93 42.61
N LYS A 13 16.21 29.43 43.85
CA LYS A 13 15.08 28.72 44.45
C LYS A 13 14.18 29.62 45.31
N GLU A 14 14.58 30.86 45.55
CA GLU A 14 13.86 31.81 46.40
C GLU A 14 12.92 32.67 45.55
N ASP A 15 11.61 32.45 45.66
CA ASP A 15 10.58 33.14 44.86
C ASP A 15 10.72 34.68 44.87
N LYS A 16 11.19 35.25 45.98
CA LYS A 16 11.40 36.69 46.16
C LYS A 16 12.56 37.27 45.34
N VAL A 17 13.48 36.43 44.87
CA VAL A 17 14.77 36.85 44.28
C VAL A 17 14.94 36.29 42.87
N VAL A 18 14.38 35.12 42.56
CA VAL A 18 14.51 34.44 41.27
C VAL A 18 14.06 35.31 40.07
N VAL A 19 13.00 36.11 40.20
CA VAL A 19 12.53 37.02 39.14
C VAL A 19 13.54 38.14 38.84
N SER A 20 14.15 38.70 39.89
CA SER A 20 15.20 39.73 39.76
C SER A 20 16.47 39.17 39.15
N LEU A 21 16.85 37.93 39.51
CA LEU A 21 17.96 37.21 38.88
C LEU A 21 17.65 36.86 37.42
N ALA A 22 16.42 36.47 37.11
CA ALA A 22 15.96 36.14 35.77
C ALA A 22 16.01 37.34 34.81
N SER A 23 15.99 38.56 35.35
CA SER A 23 16.07 39.82 34.60
C SER A 23 17.52 40.31 34.35
N SER A 24 18.55 39.53 34.75
CA SER A 24 19.96 39.92 34.63
C SER A 24 20.67 39.20 33.49
N GLU A 25 20.74 39.83 32.31
CA GLU A 25 21.47 39.30 31.16
C GLU A 25 22.96 39.01 31.44
N PRO A 26 23.73 39.88 32.15
CA PRO A 26 25.13 39.57 32.48
C PRO A 26 25.27 38.33 33.37
N LEU A 27 24.27 38.04 34.22
CA LEU A 27 24.24 36.82 35.02
C LEU A 27 24.01 35.58 34.16
N MET A 28 23.10 35.64 33.17
CA MET A 28 22.89 34.53 32.23
C MET A 28 24.17 34.22 31.46
N LEU A 29 24.81 35.24 30.89
CA LEU A 29 26.08 35.09 30.18
C LEU A 29 27.19 34.50 31.07
N ALA A 30 27.26 34.90 32.35
CA ALA A 30 28.21 34.35 33.30
C ALA A 30 27.91 32.88 33.67
N LEU A 31 26.64 32.51 33.81
CA LEU A 31 26.22 31.13 34.06
C LEU A 31 26.44 30.23 32.85
N ILE A 32 26.16 30.71 31.64
CA ILE A 32 26.44 30.00 30.37
C ILE A 32 27.94 29.72 30.25
N LYS A 33 28.80 30.72 30.48
CA LYS A 33 30.26 30.53 30.52
C LYS A 33 30.72 29.54 31.60
N ALA A 34 30.01 29.46 32.72
CA ALA A 34 30.30 28.50 33.79
C ALA A 34 29.92 27.03 33.45
N LEU A 35 29.20 26.78 32.34
CA LEU A 35 28.99 25.42 31.81
C LEU A 35 30.28 24.82 31.22
N ASP A 36 31.27 25.65 30.88
CA ASP A 36 32.59 25.20 30.44
C ASP A 36 33.60 25.03 31.59
N ALA A 37 33.16 25.14 32.85
CA ALA A 37 34.01 24.91 34.00
C ALA A 37 34.60 23.47 33.98
N PRO A 38 35.89 23.27 34.29
CA PRO A 38 36.50 21.95 34.27
C PRO A 38 35.92 21.02 35.34
N ASP A 39 35.35 21.57 36.42
CA ASP A 39 34.76 20.79 37.50
C ASP A 39 33.24 20.60 37.33
N GLU A 40 32.82 19.35 37.49
CA GLU A 40 31.42 18.91 37.32
C GLU A 40 30.46 19.45 38.39
N VAL A 41 30.97 20.02 39.48
CA VAL A 41 30.15 20.61 40.54
C VAL A 41 29.73 22.03 40.15
N THR A 42 30.66 22.84 39.62
CA THR A 42 30.35 24.15 39.03
C THR A 42 29.41 24.00 37.84
N LYS A 43 29.68 23.09 36.89
CA LYS A 43 28.76 22.83 35.76
C LYS A 43 27.34 22.54 36.23
N ARG A 44 27.19 21.63 37.21
CA ARG A 44 25.87 21.25 37.78
C ARG A 44 25.16 22.44 38.43
N HIS A 45 25.86 23.28 39.19
CA HIS A 45 25.26 24.47 39.78
C HIS A 45 24.87 25.52 38.75
N ALA A 46 25.69 25.74 37.73
CA ALA A 46 25.39 26.65 36.63
C ALA A 46 24.15 26.18 35.84
N ALA A 47 24.10 24.90 35.44
CA ALA A 47 22.95 24.32 34.75
C ALA A 47 21.68 24.35 35.60
N ALA A 48 21.76 24.05 36.91
CA ALA A 48 20.61 24.13 37.80
C ALA A 48 20.07 25.55 37.97
N ALA A 49 20.95 26.55 38.08
CA ALA A 49 20.54 27.96 38.12
C ALA A 49 19.85 28.38 36.82
N LEU A 50 20.43 28.08 35.65
CA LEU A 50 19.82 28.34 34.34
C LEU A 50 18.44 27.65 34.20
N CYS A 51 18.28 26.44 34.73
CA CYS A 51 17.02 25.71 34.69
C CYS A 51 15.91 26.36 35.52
N HIS A 52 16.22 26.94 36.69
CA HIS A 52 15.22 27.67 37.48
C HIS A 52 14.93 29.05 36.85
N LEU A 53 15.97 29.78 36.42
CA LEU A 53 15.83 31.13 35.86
C LEU A 53 15.08 31.13 34.52
N SER A 54 15.25 30.11 33.69
CA SER A 54 14.51 29.92 32.43
C SER A 54 13.03 29.62 32.60
N ALA A 55 12.57 29.21 33.79
CA ALA A 55 11.13 29.04 34.07
C ALA A 55 10.37 30.38 34.04
N HIS A 56 11.07 31.51 34.03
CA HIS A 56 10.51 32.83 33.75
C HIS A 56 10.82 33.25 32.32
N GLN A 57 9.82 33.80 31.63
CA GLN A 57 9.92 34.25 30.24
C GLN A 57 11.12 35.19 30.00
N THR A 58 11.34 36.17 30.88
CA THR A 58 12.49 37.10 30.82
C THR A 58 13.83 36.36 30.88
N GLY A 59 13.96 35.37 31.78
CA GLY A 59 15.17 34.56 31.91
C GLY A 59 15.43 33.72 30.66
N ALA A 60 14.40 33.07 30.11
CA ALA A 60 14.51 32.34 28.84
C ALA A 60 15.00 33.23 27.68
N HIS A 61 14.48 34.46 27.57
CA HIS A 61 14.91 35.43 26.54
C HIS A 61 16.37 35.87 26.71
N HIS A 62 16.83 36.13 27.95
CA HIS A 62 18.22 36.50 28.19
C HIS A 62 19.19 35.33 27.98
N ILE A 63 18.80 34.10 28.33
CA ILE A 63 19.60 32.89 28.04
C ILE A 63 19.73 32.69 26.53
N PHE A 64 18.64 32.85 25.77
CA PHE A 64 18.65 32.83 24.31
C PHE A 64 19.60 33.88 23.73
N ARG A 65 19.41 35.17 24.06
CA ARG A 65 20.27 36.28 23.58
C ARG A 65 21.74 36.14 23.96
N SER A 66 22.04 35.44 25.05
CA SER A 66 23.41 35.17 25.50
C SER A 66 24.08 33.98 24.79
N GLY A 67 23.48 33.44 23.72
CA GLY A 67 23.99 32.28 22.97
C GLY A 67 23.79 30.95 23.71
N GLY A 68 22.79 30.88 24.60
CA GLY A 68 22.61 29.74 25.49
C GLY A 68 22.22 28.42 24.81
N ILE A 69 21.62 28.45 23.61
CA ILE A 69 21.16 27.23 22.93
C ILE A 69 22.32 26.32 22.57
N ALA A 70 23.38 26.85 21.95
CA ALA A 70 24.55 26.05 21.57
C ALA A 70 25.17 25.34 22.79
N GLU A 71 25.30 26.04 23.90
CA GLU A 71 25.83 25.49 25.15
C GLU A 71 24.89 24.48 25.81
N LEU A 72 23.57 24.70 25.76
CA LEU A 72 22.59 23.74 26.26
C LEU A 72 22.59 22.46 25.43
N VAL A 73 22.66 22.55 24.11
CA VAL A 73 22.76 21.39 23.20
C VAL A 73 24.09 20.64 23.42
N ARG A 74 25.19 21.34 23.69
CA ARG A 74 26.47 20.74 24.12
C ARG A 74 26.30 19.98 25.45
N MET A 75 25.61 20.56 26.42
CA MET A 75 25.36 19.94 27.73
C MET A 75 24.45 18.69 27.67
N LEU A 76 23.63 18.51 26.63
CA LEU A 76 22.88 17.26 26.41
C LEU A 76 23.81 16.04 26.23
N ARG A 77 25.06 16.27 25.81
CA ARG A 77 26.09 15.22 25.61
C ARG A 77 27.00 15.02 26.84
N CYS A 78 26.72 15.69 27.96
CA CYS A 78 27.46 15.53 29.21
C CYS A 78 27.24 14.12 29.80
N PRO A 79 28.26 13.44 30.37
CA PRO A 79 28.07 12.13 31.01
C PRO A 79 27.24 12.15 32.31
N ILE A 80 26.87 13.33 32.81
CA ILE A 80 26.19 13.48 34.09
C ILE A 80 24.69 13.73 33.89
N LEU A 81 23.89 12.71 34.22
CA LEU A 81 22.42 12.70 34.10
C LEU A 81 21.72 13.93 34.69
N SER A 82 22.22 14.47 35.82
CA SER A 82 21.67 15.69 36.43
C SER A 82 21.93 16.95 35.58
N ILE A 83 23.10 17.06 34.94
CA ILE A 83 23.42 18.17 34.03
C ILE A 83 22.57 18.07 32.77
N ILE A 84 22.46 16.88 32.16
CA ILE A 84 21.58 16.64 31.00
C ILE A 84 20.15 17.06 31.34
N HIS A 85 19.59 16.62 32.48
CA HIS A 85 18.22 16.93 32.90
C HIS A 85 17.96 18.44 33.08
N TYR A 86 18.92 19.19 33.66
CA TYR A 86 18.82 20.64 33.75
C TYR A 86 18.95 21.31 32.37
N ALA A 87 19.87 20.84 31.51
CA ALA A 87 20.06 21.38 30.18
C ALA A 87 18.83 21.21 29.28
N VAL A 88 18.25 20.00 29.23
CA VAL A 88 17.04 19.72 28.44
C VAL A 88 15.81 20.46 28.98
N THR A 89 15.70 20.64 30.30
CA THR A 89 14.58 21.41 30.88
C THR A 89 14.71 22.90 30.59
N THR A 90 15.93 23.44 30.64
CA THR A 90 16.23 24.82 30.21
C THR A 90 15.91 25.01 28.73
N LEU A 91 16.38 24.09 27.88
CA LEU A 91 16.11 24.12 26.43
C LEU A 91 14.61 24.07 26.13
N HIS A 92 13.84 23.23 26.83
CA HIS A 92 12.38 23.21 26.70
C HIS A 92 11.75 24.56 27.02
N HIS A 93 12.16 25.24 28.10
CA HIS A 93 11.63 26.57 28.43
C HIS A 93 11.93 27.58 27.32
N LEU A 94 13.13 27.56 26.74
CA LEU A 94 13.47 28.40 25.58
C LEU A 94 12.58 28.09 24.38
N LEU A 95 12.40 26.81 24.03
CA LEU A 95 11.54 26.34 22.93
C LEU A 95 10.03 26.65 23.11
N VAL A 96 9.61 27.05 24.32
CA VAL A 96 8.22 27.45 24.63
C VAL A 96 8.08 28.97 24.71
N TYR A 97 9.06 29.67 25.30
CA TYR A 97 8.98 31.12 25.51
C TYR A 97 9.58 31.98 24.39
N VAL A 98 10.42 31.41 23.53
CA VAL A 98 11.14 32.14 22.48
C VAL A 98 10.88 31.46 21.13
N GLU A 99 10.22 32.17 20.22
CA GLU A 99 9.81 31.65 18.91
C GLU A 99 11.00 31.18 18.06
N MET A 100 12.04 32.01 17.95
CA MET A 100 13.27 31.73 17.21
C MET A 100 14.12 30.59 17.79
N ALA A 101 13.85 30.14 19.02
CA ALA A 101 14.67 29.10 19.66
C ALA A 101 14.58 27.73 18.97
N LYS A 102 13.50 27.47 18.21
CA LYS A 102 13.35 26.22 17.46
C LYS A 102 14.37 26.12 16.33
N GLU A 103 14.48 27.16 15.52
CA GLU A 103 15.41 27.23 14.38
C GLU A 103 16.87 27.16 14.85
N GLU A 104 17.24 27.97 15.86
CA GLU A 104 18.60 27.95 16.41
C GLU A 104 18.96 26.59 17.04
N ALA A 105 18.03 25.93 17.74
CA ALA A 105 18.27 24.60 18.30
C ALA A 105 18.55 23.55 17.21
N ILE A 106 17.89 23.64 16.05
CA ILE A 106 18.16 22.78 14.89
C ILE A 106 19.55 23.05 14.32
N VAL A 107 19.90 24.32 14.10
CA VAL A 107 21.24 24.73 13.63
C VAL A 107 22.35 24.26 14.58
N CYS A 108 22.08 24.21 15.89
CA CYS A 108 23.01 23.68 16.90
C CYS A 108 23.07 22.14 16.99
N GLY A 109 22.29 21.39 16.20
CA GLY A 109 22.28 19.92 16.24
C GLY A 109 21.53 19.33 17.44
N ALA A 110 20.41 19.95 17.83
CA ALA A 110 19.58 19.47 18.95
C ALA A 110 18.91 18.12 18.66
N LEU A 111 18.61 17.78 17.41
CA LEU A 111 17.96 16.51 17.07
C LEU A 111 18.86 15.31 17.41
N GLU A 112 20.10 15.39 16.94
CA GLU A 112 21.18 14.41 17.15
C GLU A 112 21.63 14.33 18.62
N ALA A 113 21.32 15.36 19.41
CA ALA A 113 21.59 15.39 20.85
C ALA A 113 20.39 14.88 21.69
N LEU A 114 19.15 15.15 21.27
CA LEU A 114 17.93 14.78 22.00
C LEU A 114 17.49 13.33 21.74
N VAL A 115 17.49 12.87 20.49
CA VAL A 115 16.95 11.55 20.16
C VAL A 115 17.70 10.40 20.83
N PRO A 116 19.05 10.39 20.92
CA PRO A 116 19.76 9.36 21.68
C PRO A 116 19.43 9.32 23.17
N LEU A 117 18.90 10.41 23.75
CA LEU A 117 18.48 10.45 25.16
C LEU A 117 17.12 9.76 25.41
N LEU A 118 16.38 9.38 24.36
CA LEU A 118 15.23 8.47 24.45
C LEU A 118 15.65 6.98 24.44
N ALA A 119 16.90 6.67 24.05
CA ALA A 119 17.37 5.29 24.08
C ALA A 119 17.62 4.83 25.52
N PRO A 120 17.30 3.56 25.87
CA PRO A 120 17.70 2.99 27.15
C PRO A 120 19.23 3.00 27.24
N GLN A 121 19.80 3.73 28.22
CA GLN A 121 21.23 3.65 28.47
C GLN A 121 21.55 2.28 29.08
N THR A 122 22.10 1.38 28.26
CA THR A 122 22.58 0.04 28.65
C THR A 122 23.77 0.06 29.62
N ALA A 123 24.17 1.24 30.08
CA ALA A 123 25.39 1.50 30.85
C ALA A 123 25.12 1.99 32.29
N ILE A 124 24.03 1.55 32.92
CA ILE A 124 24.04 1.35 34.37
C ILE A 124 24.38 -0.13 34.59
N PRO A 125 25.55 -0.48 35.15
CA PRO A 125 25.79 -1.84 35.60
C PRO A 125 24.67 -2.26 36.56
N GLN A 126 24.22 -3.52 36.50
CA GLN A 126 23.34 -4.10 37.51
C GLN A 126 24.10 -4.36 38.84
N SER A 127 24.92 -3.40 39.27
CA SER A 127 25.80 -3.49 40.43
C SER A 127 25.06 -3.12 41.71
N GLY A 128 24.28 -4.07 42.23
CA GLY A 128 23.86 -4.08 43.63
C GLY A 128 22.37 -4.36 43.86
N PRO A 129 22.03 -5.27 44.81
CA PRO A 129 20.64 -5.63 45.12
C PRO A 129 19.99 -4.59 46.07
N ASN A 130 19.93 -3.32 45.65
CA ASN A 130 19.35 -2.24 46.47
C ASN A 130 18.14 -1.59 45.77
N PRO A 131 16.90 -2.03 46.09
CA PRO A 131 15.69 -1.56 45.41
C PRO A 131 15.47 -0.04 45.48
N LYS A 132 15.98 0.65 46.51
CA LYS A 132 15.87 2.11 46.60
C LYS A 132 16.71 2.83 45.54
N LEU A 133 17.92 2.36 45.27
CA LEU A 133 18.77 2.96 44.22
C LEU A 133 18.19 2.70 42.83
N GLN A 134 17.63 1.51 42.62
CA GLN A 134 16.94 1.14 41.38
C GLN A 134 15.69 2.01 41.15
N ALA A 135 14.84 2.17 42.18
CA ALA A 135 13.65 3.03 42.11
C ALA A 135 13.99 4.53 41.95
N MET A 136 15.04 5.01 42.62
CA MET A 136 15.52 6.39 42.45
C MET A 136 16.10 6.64 41.06
N SER A 137 16.85 5.68 40.51
CA SER A 137 17.32 5.73 39.13
C SER A 137 16.13 5.84 38.17
N ASN A 138 15.17 4.92 38.25
CA ASN A 138 13.96 4.93 37.43
C ASN A 138 13.21 6.27 37.51
N SER A 139 13.07 6.85 38.70
CA SER A 139 12.43 8.16 38.89
C SER A 139 13.15 9.32 38.18
N VAL A 140 14.48 9.31 38.14
CA VAL A 140 15.27 10.35 37.43
C VAL A 140 15.22 10.13 35.92
N TYR A 141 15.30 8.88 35.44
CA TYR A 141 15.18 8.56 34.01
C TYR A 141 13.79 8.93 33.45
N VAL A 142 12.69 8.63 34.16
CA VAL A 142 11.34 9.04 33.74
C VAL A 142 11.19 10.57 33.65
N LYS A 143 11.82 11.32 34.57
CA LYS A 143 11.86 12.80 34.49
C LYS A 143 12.68 13.29 33.29
N LEU A 144 13.81 12.65 33.00
CA LEU A 144 14.63 12.96 31.83
C LEU A 144 13.87 12.68 30.52
N PHE A 145 13.33 11.47 30.33
CA PHE A 145 12.54 11.11 29.15
C PHE A 145 11.40 12.10 28.94
N TYR A 146 10.66 12.45 29.99
CA TYR A 146 9.58 13.44 29.89
C TYR A 146 10.08 14.84 29.47
N ALA A 147 11.28 15.26 29.89
CA ALA A 147 11.87 16.52 29.45
C ALA A 147 12.37 16.48 27.99
N VAL A 148 12.94 15.35 27.56
CA VAL A 148 13.34 15.10 26.16
C VAL A 148 12.12 15.06 25.24
N VAL A 149 11.08 14.30 25.59
CA VAL A 149 9.79 14.24 24.88
C VAL A 149 9.18 15.64 24.74
N ARG A 150 9.20 16.47 25.80
CA ARG A 150 8.70 17.85 25.74
C ARG A 150 9.51 18.75 24.80
N CYS A 151 10.81 18.54 24.65
CA CYS A 151 11.62 19.26 23.63
C CYS A 151 11.26 18.79 22.22
N ILE A 152 11.23 17.48 21.99
CA ILE A 152 10.90 16.89 20.69
C ILE A 152 9.50 17.30 20.24
N ARG A 153 8.52 17.32 21.16
CA ARG A 153 7.16 17.84 20.91
C ARG A 153 7.15 19.30 20.45
N SER A 154 7.96 20.17 21.06
CA SER A 154 8.05 21.58 20.63
C SER A 154 8.72 21.72 19.26
N ILE A 155 9.78 20.94 19.00
CA ILE A 155 10.57 21.00 17.77
C ILE A 155 9.84 20.37 16.56
N SER A 156 9.05 19.31 16.78
CA SER A 156 8.27 18.62 15.73
C SER A 156 7.07 19.42 15.21
N THR A 157 6.78 20.59 15.78
CA THR A 157 5.79 21.53 15.22
C THR A 157 6.27 22.20 13.92
N CYS A 158 7.57 22.24 13.67
CA CYS A 158 8.14 22.74 12.41
C CYS A 158 8.20 21.59 11.38
N SER A 159 7.60 21.79 10.20
CA SER A 159 7.52 20.80 9.12
C SER A 159 8.89 20.28 8.66
N GLU A 160 9.87 21.18 8.52
CA GLU A 160 11.25 20.90 8.12
C GLU A 160 11.95 19.87 9.01
N ASN A 161 11.60 19.85 10.31
CA ASN A 161 12.24 18.97 11.29
C ASN A 161 11.68 17.55 11.30
N LYS A 162 10.47 17.34 10.78
CA LYS A 162 9.77 16.05 10.93
C LYS A 162 10.48 14.92 10.19
N ALA A 163 10.93 15.18 8.96
CA ALA A 163 11.67 14.23 8.16
C ALA A 163 13.01 13.84 8.82
N SER A 164 13.75 14.83 9.35
CA SER A 164 15.00 14.60 10.08
C SER A 164 14.80 13.79 11.35
N LEU A 165 13.74 14.09 12.14
CA LEU A 165 13.36 13.34 13.33
C LEU A 165 13.02 11.87 13.03
N ILE A 166 12.36 11.61 11.90
CA ILE A 166 12.09 10.25 11.42
C ILE A 166 13.37 9.55 10.97
N ALA A 167 14.21 10.22 10.17
CA ALA A 167 15.44 9.64 9.61
C ALA A 167 16.43 9.16 10.69
N ILE A 168 16.42 9.77 11.88
CA ILE A 168 17.23 9.36 13.04
C ILE A 168 16.53 8.39 14.01
N GLY A 169 15.39 7.80 13.62
CA GLY A 169 14.64 6.83 14.44
C GLY A 169 13.93 7.43 15.65
N GLY A 170 13.63 8.73 15.62
CA GLY A 170 12.98 9.44 16.72
C GLY A 170 11.58 8.93 17.01
N LEU A 171 10.84 8.45 16.00
CA LEU A 171 9.47 7.97 16.17
C LEU A 171 9.41 6.61 16.87
N GLU A 172 10.27 5.66 16.49
CA GLU A 172 10.43 4.36 17.15
C GLU A 172 10.88 4.52 18.62
N LEU A 173 11.72 5.52 18.89
CA LEU A 173 12.16 5.82 20.25
C LEU A 173 11.08 6.54 21.09
N LEU A 174 10.24 7.38 20.48
CA LEU A 174 9.03 7.93 21.12
C LEU A 174 8.01 6.83 21.42
N HIS A 175 7.79 5.89 20.49
CA HIS A 175 6.94 4.71 20.69
C HIS A 175 7.44 3.83 21.84
N ARG A 176 8.74 3.51 21.87
CA ARG A 176 9.35 2.83 23.02
C ARG A 176 9.18 3.60 24.33
N THR A 177 9.29 4.93 24.29
CA THR A 177 9.13 5.80 25.46
C THR A 177 7.69 5.79 25.97
N PHE A 178 6.69 5.78 25.07
CA PHE A 178 5.27 5.66 25.41
C PHE A 178 4.99 4.37 26.21
N ASN A 179 5.60 3.25 25.82
CA ASN A 179 5.50 1.96 26.53
C ASN A 179 6.27 1.88 27.87
N LEU A 180 7.03 2.91 28.23
CA LEU A 180 7.74 3.01 29.52
C LEU A 180 7.07 4.00 30.49
N ILE A 181 5.91 4.57 30.11
CA ILE A 181 5.23 5.62 30.85
C ILE A 181 3.84 5.13 31.27
N ASP A 182 3.63 5.04 32.59
CA ASP A 182 2.36 4.59 33.16
C ASP A 182 1.34 5.72 33.37
N ASP A 183 1.76 6.99 33.47
CA ASP A 183 0.86 8.11 33.77
C ASP A 183 0.38 8.89 32.54
N ASP A 184 -0.91 9.23 32.56
CA ASP A 184 -1.64 9.82 31.44
C ASP A 184 -1.05 11.17 30.98
N LYS A 185 -0.60 12.03 31.91
CA LYS A 185 0.00 13.32 31.58
C LYS A 185 1.30 13.18 30.77
N ARG A 186 2.12 12.17 31.08
CA ARG A 186 3.34 11.88 30.32
C ARG A 186 3.04 11.08 29.04
N LYS A 187 2.05 10.17 29.05
CA LYS A 187 1.56 9.50 27.82
C LYS A 187 1.09 10.52 26.81
N LEU A 188 0.23 11.46 27.21
CA LEU A 188 -0.30 12.53 26.36
C LEU A 188 0.80 13.38 25.73
N ALA A 189 1.82 13.77 26.48
CA ALA A 189 2.96 14.52 25.94
C ALA A 189 3.74 13.72 24.89
N THR A 190 3.83 12.40 25.05
CA THR A 190 4.51 11.49 24.12
C THR A 190 3.66 11.26 22.87
N LEU A 191 2.37 10.98 23.03
CA LEU A 191 1.40 10.91 21.92
C LEU A 191 1.32 12.23 21.15
N SER A 192 1.39 13.38 21.80
CA SER A 192 1.46 14.68 21.12
C SER A 192 2.70 14.79 20.21
N ALA A 193 3.86 14.28 20.65
CA ALA A 193 5.07 14.27 19.83
C ALA A 193 4.96 13.30 18.65
N ILE A 194 4.36 12.12 18.88
CA ILE A 194 4.08 11.11 17.84
C ILE A 194 3.09 11.67 16.81
N ARG A 195 2.01 12.35 17.24
CA ARG A 195 0.99 12.97 16.38
C ARG A 195 1.55 14.07 15.49
N ASN A 196 2.51 14.85 15.99
CA ASN A 196 3.22 15.84 15.18
C ASN A 196 4.08 15.23 14.06
N LEU A 197 4.40 13.93 14.13
CA LEU A 197 5.23 13.21 13.16
C LEU A 197 4.43 12.22 12.30
N SER A 198 3.19 11.88 12.67
CA SER A 198 2.44 10.79 12.04
C SER A 198 2.01 11.06 10.60
N ASP A 199 1.87 12.34 10.21
CA ASP A 199 1.50 12.79 8.87
C ASP A 199 2.58 12.51 7.81
N VAL A 200 3.86 12.52 8.22
CA VAL A 200 5.00 12.19 7.35
C VAL A 200 5.55 10.77 7.59
N ALA A 201 5.03 10.06 8.59
CA ALA A 201 5.43 8.69 8.95
C ALA A 201 4.59 7.59 8.28
N THR A 202 3.69 7.95 7.37
CA THR A 202 2.67 7.04 6.79
C THR A 202 3.26 5.83 6.05
N ASN A 203 4.52 5.88 5.62
CA ASN A 203 5.21 4.78 4.94
C ASN A 203 6.13 3.94 5.85
N LEU A 204 6.15 4.18 7.16
CA LEU A 204 6.98 3.41 8.10
C LEU A 204 6.29 2.13 8.57
N GLU A 205 6.76 0.98 8.07
CA GLU A 205 6.23 -0.35 8.40
C GLU A 205 6.49 -0.75 9.87
N THR A 206 7.51 -0.15 10.50
CA THR A 206 7.90 -0.32 11.91
C THR A 206 6.82 0.06 12.91
N LEU A 207 5.80 0.82 12.50
CA LEU A 207 4.75 1.37 13.36
C LEU A 207 3.56 0.41 13.59
N THR A 208 3.58 -0.78 12.99
CA THR A 208 2.55 -1.81 13.20
C THR A 208 2.23 -2.06 14.69
N PRO A 209 3.20 -2.22 15.62
CA PRO A 209 2.88 -2.41 17.03
C PRO A 209 2.26 -1.17 17.69
N LEU A 210 2.74 0.04 17.34
CA LEU A 210 2.16 1.31 17.80
C LEU A 210 0.69 1.41 17.39
N VAL A 211 0.34 1.03 16.15
CA VAL A 211 -1.06 1.03 15.68
C VAL A 211 -1.95 0.13 16.54
N ALA A 212 -1.48 -1.08 16.89
CA ALA A 212 -2.22 -1.99 17.76
C ALA A 212 -2.38 -1.45 19.19
N GLU A 213 -1.35 -0.84 19.76
CA GLU A 213 -1.38 -0.22 21.09
C GLU A 213 -2.30 1.00 21.16
N LEU A 214 -2.33 1.83 20.10
CA LEU A 214 -3.25 2.97 19.99
C LEU A 214 -4.72 2.51 19.92
N VAL A 215 -4.99 1.42 19.20
CA VAL A 215 -6.33 0.79 19.19
C VAL A 215 -6.73 0.32 20.58
N ALA A 216 -5.83 -0.34 21.32
CA ALA A 216 -6.09 -0.75 22.70
C ALA A 216 -6.36 0.46 23.62
N LEU A 217 -5.53 1.52 23.53
CA LEU A 217 -5.71 2.74 24.31
C LEU A 217 -7.08 3.39 24.09
N ILE A 218 -7.56 3.46 22.84
CA ILE A 218 -8.90 4.00 22.51
C ILE A 218 -10.02 3.13 23.11
N GLY A 219 -9.82 1.81 23.20
CA GLY A 219 -10.76 0.89 23.83
C GLY A 219 -10.85 1.04 25.35
N ASP A 220 -9.70 1.22 26.00
CA ASP A 220 -9.56 1.08 27.45
C ASP A 220 -9.64 2.41 28.23
N HIS A 221 -9.32 3.56 27.60
CA HIS A 221 -9.30 4.87 28.27
C HIS A 221 -10.61 5.66 28.15
N ASN A 222 -10.89 6.47 29.18
CA ASN A 222 -12.01 7.43 29.23
C ASN A 222 -11.58 8.89 29.04
N ASP A 223 -10.28 9.16 28.96
CA ASP A 223 -9.72 10.51 28.86
C ASP A 223 -9.82 11.06 27.42
N GLU A 224 -10.46 12.22 27.27
CA GLU A 224 -10.76 12.82 25.97
C GLU A 224 -9.49 13.28 25.23
N GLU A 225 -8.49 13.83 25.93
CA GLU A 225 -7.25 14.33 25.33
C GLU A 225 -6.37 13.19 24.80
N LEU A 226 -6.25 12.10 25.57
CA LEU A 226 -5.52 10.88 25.17
C LEU A 226 -6.18 10.19 23.99
N VAL A 227 -7.50 9.98 24.02
CA VAL A 227 -8.24 9.32 22.93
C VAL A 227 -8.20 10.17 21.66
N SER A 228 -8.37 11.49 21.76
CA SER A 228 -8.22 12.42 20.62
C SER A 228 -6.84 12.33 19.99
N CYS A 229 -5.78 12.32 20.81
CA CYS A 229 -4.42 12.16 20.31
C CYS A 229 -4.21 10.80 19.61
N ALA A 230 -4.73 9.71 20.17
CA ALA A 230 -4.59 8.38 19.58
C ALA A 230 -5.36 8.23 18.26
N CYS A 231 -6.62 8.70 18.19
CA CYS A 231 -7.39 8.75 16.94
C CYS A 231 -6.65 9.58 15.88
N GLY A 232 -6.14 10.77 16.22
CA GLY A 232 -5.39 11.63 15.30
C GLY A 232 -4.05 11.04 14.83
N ILE A 233 -3.44 10.14 15.60
CA ILE A 233 -2.28 9.36 15.11
C ILE A 233 -2.75 8.28 14.13
N LEU A 234 -3.79 7.51 14.48
CA LEU A 234 -4.31 6.44 13.64
C LEU A 234 -4.86 6.94 12.28
N SER A 235 -5.53 8.09 12.24
CA SER A 235 -6.08 8.65 11.00
C SER A 235 -4.97 8.93 9.97
N ASN A 236 -3.86 9.52 10.44
CA ASN A 236 -2.66 9.74 9.63
C ASN A 236 -2.01 8.41 9.25
N LEU A 237 -1.68 7.54 10.22
CA LEU A 237 -0.93 6.30 9.96
C LEU A 237 -1.70 5.29 9.08
N THR A 238 -3.03 5.31 9.05
CA THR A 238 -3.84 4.47 8.15
C THR A 238 -4.06 5.09 6.76
N CYS A 239 -3.71 6.37 6.56
CA CYS A 239 -3.85 7.03 5.27
C CYS A 239 -2.90 6.39 4.25
N ASN A 240 -3.47 5.79 3.20
CA ASN A 240 -2.78 5.07 2.11
C ASN A 240 -1.81 3.93 2.51
N ASN A 241 -1.73 3.53 3.79
CA ASN A 241 -0.91 2.41 4.24
C ASN A 241 -1.73 1.12 4.42
N ILE A 242 -1.42 0.07 3.65
CA ILE A 242 -2.13 -1.23 3.69
C ILE A 242 -1.85 -1.99 4.99
N LEU A 243 -0.61 -1.99 5.49
CA LEU A 243 -0.21 -2.72 6.70
C LEU A 243 -0.89 -2.15 7.96
N ASN A 244 -0.92 -0.83 8.10
CA ASN A 244 -1.55 -0.17 9.24
C ASN A 244 -3.07 -0.36 9.23
N LYS A 245 -3.73 -0.33 8.05
CA LYS A 245 -5.15 -0.66 7.92
C LYS A 245 -5.45 -2.11 8.31
N ASN A 246 -4.66 -3.07 7.80
CA ASN A 246 -4.77 -4.48 8.17
C ASN A 246 -4.62 -4.65 9.69
N THR A 247 -3.65 -3.95 10.29
CA THR A 247 -3.37 -3.98 11.73
C THR A 247 -4.58 -3.51 12.54
N VAL A 248 -5.17 -2.35 12.21
CA VAL A 248 -6.40 -1.86 12.85
C VAL A 248 -7.51 -2.91 12.78
N CYS A 249 -7.70 -3.58 11.64
CA CYS A 249 -8.70 -4.65 11.53
C CYS A 249 -8.35 -5.86 12.42
N THR A 250 -7.12 -6.37 12.40
CA THR A 250 -6.70 -7.52 13.20
C THR A 250 -6.70 -7.26 14.71
N SER A 251 -6.50 -6.01 15.14
CA SER A 251 -6.52 -5.59 16.55
C SER A 251 -7.94 -5.28 17.07
N SER A 252 -9.01 -5.73 16.38
CA SER A 252 -10.41 -5.40 16.71
C SER A 252 -10.70 -3.89 16.72
N GLY A 253 -9.94 -3.11 15.94
CA GLY A 253 -10.02 -1.65 15.92
C GLY A 253 -11.31 -1.11 15.32
N ILE A 254 -11.96 -1.84 14.41
CA ILE A 254 -13.24 -1.41 13.81
C ILE A 254 -14.35 -1.29 14.86
N PRO A 255 -14.68 -2.33 15.67
CA PRO A 255 -15.69 -2.20 16.73
C PRO A 255 -15.23 -1.29 17.89
N ILE A 256 -13.92 -1.15 18.15
CA ILE A 256 -13.40 -0.21 19.15
C ILE A 256 -13.63 1.25 18.72
N LEU A 257 -13.24 1.61 17.49
CA LEU A 257 -13.46 2.94 16.92
C LEU A 257 -14.96 3.26 16.79
N ALA A 258 -15.78 2.29 16.39
CA ALA A 258 -17.23 2.44 16.38
C ALA A 258 -17.81 2.76 17.77
N ARG A 259 -17.30 2.10 18.83
CA ARG A 259 -17.68 2.41 20.21
C ARG A 259 -17.19 3.80 20.65
N ALA A 260 -16.00 4.20 20.22
CA ALA A 260 -15.45 5.52 20.49
C ALA A 260 -16.32 6.64 19.88
N LEU A 261 -16.83 6.46 18.66
CA LEU A 261 -17.79 7.39 18.04
C LEU A 261 -19.05 7.59 18.91
N SER A 262 -19.62 6.51 19.46
CA SER A 262 -20.80 6.60 20.33
C SER A 262 -20.49 7.17 21.71
N LYS A 263 -19.29 6.92 22.23
CA LYS A 263 -18.85 7.33 23.57
C LYS A 263 -18.46 8.81 23.63
N PHE A 264 -17.81 9.31 22.57
CA PHE A 264 -17.28 10.67 22.47
C PHE A 264 -17.99 11.46 21.36
N SER A 265 -19.29 11.23 21.16
CA SER A 265 -20.08 11.75 20.02
C SER A 265 -20.05 13.29 19.87
N ASN A 266 -19.74 14.00 20.95
CA ASN A 266 -19.72 15.47 21.00
C ASN A 266 -18.30 16.05 20.93
N ILE A 267 -17.26 15.21 20.82
CA ILE A 267 -15.86 15.61 20.76
C ILE A 267 -15.37 15.50 19.31
N GLU A 268 -15.27 16.64 18.62
CA GLU A 268 -14.85 16.71 17.20
C GLU A 268 -13.44 16.10 17.02
N ASP A 269 -12.53 16.38 17.95
CA ASP A 269 -11.15 15.87 18.00
C ASP A 269 -11.04 14.34 18.19
N VAL A 270 -12.12 13.64 18.57
CA VAL A 270 -12.19 12.17 18.55
C VAL A 270 -12.93 11.68 17.31
N THR A 271 -14.08 12.29 17.00
CA THR A 271 -15.03 11.79 16.01
C THR A 271 -14.57 11.98 14.57
N GLU A 272 -13.95 13.11 14.23
CA GLU A 272 -13.34 13.35 12.91
C GLU A 272 -12.24 12.31 12.60
N PRO A 273 -11.19 12.16 13.44
CA PRO A 273 -10.11 11.25 13.10
C PRO A 273 -10.52 9.77 13.22
N ALA A 274 -11.48 9.43 14.10
CA ALA A 274 -12.03 8.07 14.14
C ALA A 274 -12.83 7.74 12.86
N LEU A 275 -13.68 8.65 12.37
CA LEU A 275 -14.37 8.48 11.08
C LEU A 275 -13.37 8.37 9.92
N CYS A 276 -12.33 9.20 9.91
CA CYS A 276 -11.26 9.13 8.91
C CYS A 276 -10.51 7.78 8.94
N THR A 277 -10.17 7.27 10.13
CA THR A 277 -9.53 5.96 10.31
C THR A 277 -10.44 4.83 9.79
N LEU A 278 -11.73 4.84 10.13
CA LEU A 278 -12.71 3.87 9.64
C LEU A 278 -12.90 3.97 8.12
N ARG A 279 -12.91 5.17 7.55
CA ARG A 279 -12.95 5.41 6.09
C ARG A 279 -11.71 4.82 5.41
N HIS A 280 -10.53 4.96 6.00
CA HIS A 280 -9.30 4.36 5.47
C HIS A 280 -9.33 2.83 5.54
N CYS A 281 -9.85 2.28 6.64
CA CYS A 281 -9.92 0.84 6.89
C CYS A 281 -11.11 0.14 6.21
N THR A 282 -11.98 0.85 5.48
CA THR A 282 -13.09 0.24 4.72
C THR A 282 -12.81 0.14 3.21
N VAL A 283 -11.60 0.49 2.74
CA VAL A 283 -11.27 0.46 1.30
C VAL A 283 -9.76 0.30 1.01
N ARG A 284 -9.43 -0.28 -0.15
CA ARG A 284 -8.05 -0.44 -0.67
C ARG A 284 -7.11 -1.22 0.27
N HIS A 285 -7.56 -2.37 0.80
CA HIS A 285 -6.73 -3.38 1.47
C HIS A 285 -7.51 -4.72 1.60
N PRO A 286 -6.85 -5.87 1.88
CA PRO A 286 -7.49 -7.19 1.89
C PRO A 286 -8.65 -7.36 2.88
N LEU A 287 -8.59 -6.72 4.06
CA LEU A 287 -9.61 -6.87 5.11
C LEU A 287 -10.74 -5.82 4.99
N ALA A 288 -10.78 -5.02 3.92
CA ALA A 288 -11.74 -3.93 3.75
C ALA A 288 -13.21 -4.39 3.80
N PHE A 289 -13.53 -5.52 3.16
CA PHE A 289 -14.90 -6.08 3.18
C PHE A 289 -15.32 -6.55 4.58
N GLN A 290 -14.41 -7.13 5.35
CA GLN A 290 -14.65 -7.49 6.75
C GLN A 290 -14.96 -6.23 7.58
N ALA A 291 -14.13 -5.19 7.47
CA ALA A 291 -14.33 -3.92 8.17
C ALA A 291 -15.66 -3.24 7.83
N GLN A 292 -16.10 -3.27 6.57
CA GLN A 292 -17.42 -2.77 6.16
C GLN A 292 -18.57 -3.51 6.87
N ASN A 293 -18.44 -4.82 7.05
CA ASN A 293 -19.46 -5.66 7.68
C ASN A 293 -19.48 -5.51 9.22
N GLU A 294 -18.33 -5.31 9.85
CA GLU A 294 -18.27 -5.05 11.30
C GLU A 294 -18.94 -3.72 11.69
N LEU A 295 -18.93 -2.73 10.80
CA LEU A 295 -19.60 -1.43 11.01
C LEU A 295 -21.14 -1.46 10.92
N ARG A 296 -21.77 -2.59 10.61
CA ARG A 296 -23.24 -2.73 10.48
C ARG A 296 -24.03 -2.26 11.73
N PHE A 297 -23.42 -2.32 12.92
CA PHE A 297 -24.01 -1.85 14.18
C PHE A 297 -23.70 -0.38 14.50
N ALA A 298 -22.74 0.23 13.78
CA ALA A 298 -22.32 1.62 13.95
C ALA A 298 -23.11 2.59 13.05
N TYR A 299 -23.94 2.10 12.13
CA TYR A 299 -24.68 2.94 11.20
C TYR A 299 -25.54 4.02 11.90
N PRO A 300 -26.26 3.76 13.01
CA PRO A 300 -27.03 4.81 13.70
C PRO A 300 -26.17 6.00 14.19
N ILE A 301 -24.97 5.74 14.74
CA ILE A 301 -24.06 6.81 15.15
C ILE A 301 -23.40 7.50 13.95
N ILE A 302 -23.10 6.78 12.87
CA ILE A 302 -22.59 7.38 11.62
C ILE A 302 -23.63 8.32 10.99
N LEU A 303 -24.92 7.94 10.99
CA LEU A 303 -26.01 8.80 10.52
C LEU A 303 -26.21 10.02 11.43
N THR A 304 -26.12 9.84 12.75
CA THR A 304 -26.20 10.95 13.73
C THR A 304 -25.02 11.93 13.57
N LEU A 305 -23.81 11.43 13.30
CA LEU A 305 -22.66 12.28 13.00
C LEU A 305 -22.83 13.01 11.66
N LEU A 306 -23.41 12.35 10.66
CA LEU A 306 -23.76 12.96 9.36
C LEU A 306 -24.82 14.08 9.49
N SER A 307 -25.76 13.98 10.44
CA SER A 307 -26.78 15.03 10.68
C SER A 307 -26.29 16.23 11.50
N THR A 308 -25.06 16.21 12.04
CA THR A 308 -24.50 17.34 12.82
C THR A 308 -24.27 18.62 12.03
N GLN A 309 -24.26 18.55 10.69
CA GLN A 309 -23.89 19.65 9.78
C GLN A 309 -22.47 20.23 10.01
N ARG A 310 -21.63 19.59 10.83
CA ARG A 310 -20.21 19.96 11.04
C ARG A 310 -19.37 19.54 9.82
N PRO A 311 -18.82 20.45 8.99
CA PRO A 311 -18.23 20.07 7.70
C PRO A 311 -17.12 19.00 7.77
N PRO A 312 -16.17 19.03 8.74
CA PRO A 312 -15.13 17.99 8.85
C PRO A 312 -15.72 16.59 9.11
N ILE A 313 -16.64 16.50 10.08
CA ILE A 313 -17.37 15.28 10.45
C ILE A 313 -18.18 14.75 9.28
N VAL A 314 -18.94 15.63 8.63
CA VAL A 314 -19.83 15.29 7.51
C VAL A 314 -19.02 14.77 6.32
N LYS A 315 -17.92 15.44 5.93
CA LYS A 315 -17.00 14.94 4.88
C LYS A 315 -16.45 13.55 5.23
N ALA A 316 -16.05 13.33 6.49
CA ALA A 316 -15.55 12.04 6.93
C ALA A 316 -16.64 10.93 6.91
N ALA A 317 -17.84 11.25 7.38
CA ALA A 317 -19.00 10.36 7.40
C ALA A 317 -19.47 9.98 5.99
N LEU A 318 -19.56 10.92 5.04
CA LEU A 318 -19.92 10.64 3.64
C LEU A 318 -18.96 9.62 2.99
N GLY A 319 -17.65 9.81 3.17
CA GLY A 319 -16.65 8.88 2.65
C GLY A 319 -16.76 7.48 3.28
N LEU A 320 -17.15 7.39 4.55
CA LEU A 320 -17.39 6.12 5.22
C LEU A 320 -18.70 5.46 4.75
N VAL A 321 -19.79 6.23 4.60
CA VAL A 321 -21.08 5.81 4.03
C VAL A 321 -20.90 5.20 2.64
N ARG A 322 -20.17 5.90 1.76
CA ARG A 322 -19.79 5.42 0.42
C ARG A 322 -19.11 4.05 0.49
N ASN A 323 -18.08 3.90 1.32
CA ASN A 323 -17.30 2.66 1.41
C ASN A 323 -18.11 1.50 2.02
N CYS A 324 -18.91 1.75 3.06
CA CYS A 324 -19.79 0.74 3.65
C CYS A 324 -20.86 0.28 2.64
N SER A 325 -21.36 1.19 1.79
CA SER A 325 -22.39 0.91 0.76
C SER A 325 -21.89 0.15 -0.47
N LEU A 326 -20.59 -0.21 -0.54
CA LEU A 326 -20.01 -0.97 -1.66
C LEU A 326 -20.62 -2.38 -1.84
N SER A 327 -21.20 -2.96 -0.78
CA SER A 327 -21.89 -4.26 -0.85
C SER A 327 -23.41 -4.12 -0.73
N ASN A 328 -24.15 -4.89 -1.52
CA ASN A 328 -25.61 -4.83 -1.57
C ASN A 328 -26.30 -5.20 -0.23
N GLU A 329 -25.67 -6.00 0.63
CA GLU A 329 -26.18 -6.28 1.98
C GLU A 329 -26.05 -5.07 2.90
N ASN A 330 -24.88 -4.43 2.89
CA ASN A 330 -24.59 -3.26 3.71
C ASN A 330 -25.42 -2.06 3.27
N LEU A 331 -25.55 -1.84 1.96
CA LEU A 331 -26.42 -0.83 1.37
C LEU A 331 -27.87 -0.96 1.86
N LYS A 332 -28.47 -2.16 1.71
CA LYS A 332 -29.85 -2.41 2.18
C LYS A 332 -30.02 -2.15 3.67
N ARG A 333 -29.03 -2.55 4.48
CA ARG A 333 -29.06 -2.26 5.91
C ARG A 333 -28.97 -0.75 6.16
N MET A 334 -27.99 -0.06 5.58
CA MET A 334 -27.77 1.37 5.78
C MET A 334 -28.97 2.24 5.36
N LEU A 335 -29.65 1.88 4.27
CA LEU A 335 -30.89 2.53 3.82
C LEU A 335 -32.08 2.32 4.78
N SER A 336 -32.05 1.28 5.62
CA SER A 336 -33.09 0.99 6.62
C SER A 336 -32.86 1.64 7.99
N GLU A 337 -31.62 2.05 8.28
CA GLU A 337 -31.26 2.75 9.52
C GLU A 337 -31.71 4.21 9.48
N LYS A 338 -31.93 4.81 10.65
CA LYS A 338 -32.41 6.19 10.80
C LYS A 338 -31.71 6.95 11.93
N THR A 339 -31.66 8.28 11.82
CA THR A 339 -31.37 9.17 12.95
C THR A 339 -32.50 9.12 13.99
N PRO A 340 -32.27 9.64 15.22
CA PRO A 340 -33.35 9.85 16.20
C PRO A 340 -34.53 10.69 15.65
N ASP A 341 -34.24 11.64 14.76
CA ASP A 341 -35.23 12.51 14.12
C ASP A 341 -35.97 11.83 12.94
N GLY A 342 -35.54 10.63 12.54
CA GLY A 342 -36.19 9.79 11.53
C GLY A 342 -35.59 9.87 10.12
N ASP A 343 -34.51 10.65 9.94
CA ASP A 343 -33.81 10.82 8.68
C ASP A 343 -33.04 9.57 8.26
N THR A 344 -32.99 9.34 6.96
CA THR A 344 -32.21 8.25 6.35
C THR A 344 -30.89 8.78 5.82
N VAL A 345 -29.93 7.90 5.58
CA VAL A 345 -28.67 8.27 4.90
C VAL A 345 -28.92 8.97 3.54
N LEU A 346 -30.00 8.61 2.85
CA LEU A 346 -30.39 9.18 1.56
C LEU A 346 -30.91 10.62 1.72
N THR A 347 -31.82 10.89 2.66
CA THR A 347 -32.35 12.24 2.89
C THR A 347 -31.24 13.20 3.34
N LEU A 348 -30.40 12.79 4.29
CA LEU A 348 -29.24 13.56 4.74
C LEU A 348 -28.28 13.89 3.58
N SER A 349 -27.92 12.90 2.75
CA SER A 349 -27.02 13.10 1.61
C SER A 349 -27.62 14.02 0.54
N LEU A 350 -28.94 13.93 0.32
CA LEU A 350 -29.66 14.77 -0.65
C LEU A 350 -29.79 16.23 -0.18
N GLU A 351 -30.08 16.47 1.09
CA GLU A 351 -30.18 17.82 1.66
C GLU A 351 -28.82 18.50 1.71
N LEU A 352 -27.78 17.78 2.11
CA LEU A 352 -26.40 18.28 2.08
C LEU A 352 -25.98 18.69 0.67
N LEU A 353 -26.24 17.85 -0.34
CA LEU A 353 -25.90 18.16 -1.73
C LEU A 353 -26.63 19.41 -2.25
N GLU A 354 -27.89 19.63 -1.87
CA GLU A 354 -28.59 20.88 -2.20
C GLU A 354 -27.96 22.09 -1.52
N GLN A 355 -27.66 22.01 -0.23
CA GLN A 355 -27.16 23.13 0.56
C GLN A 355 -25.74 23.51 0.13
N SER A 356 -24.81 22.56 0.12
CA SER A 356 -23.42 22.78 -0.31
C SER A 356 -23.35 23.07 -1.81
N GLY A 357 -24.16 22.42 -2.65
CA GLY A 357 -24.21 22.67 -4.08
C GLY A 357 -24.70 24.08 -4.42
N LYS A 358 -25.74 24.58 -3.73
CA LYS A 358 -26.21 25.97 -3.89
C LYS A 358 -25.14 26.99 -3.50
N GLN A 359 -24.34 26.71 -2.47
CA GLN A 359 -23.23 27.57 -2.06
C GLN A 359 -22.07 27.50 -3.07
N LEU A 360 -21.70 26.30 -3.55
CA LEU A 360 -20.64 26.10 -4.55
C LEU A 360 -20.92 26.83 -5.87
N VAL A 361 -22.18 26.85 -6.31
CA VAL A 361 -22.63 27.62 -7.49
C VAL A 361 -22.37 29.13 -7.33
N GLN A 362 -22.39 29.65 -6.10
CA GLN A 362 -22.13 31.05 -5.78
C GLN A 362 -20.63 31.32 -5.62
N ASP A 363 -19.91 30.44 -4.93
CA ASP A 363 -18.46 30.52 -4.76
C ASP A 363 -17.78 29.14 -4.89
N TRP A 364 -17.10 28.94 -6.01
CA TRP A 364 -16.31 27.73 -6.30
C TRP A 364 -15.03 27.60 -5.46
N GLY A 365 -14.56 28.68 -4.84
CA GLY A 365 -13.44 28.68 -3.90
C GLY A 365 -13.86 28.63 -2.43
N GLY A 366 -15.18 28.59 -2.16
CA GLY A 366 -15.73 28.75 -0.82
C GLY A 366 -15.33 27.62 0.13
N LEU A 367 -15.04 28.01 1.37
CA LEU A 367 -14.76 27.11 2.50
C LEU A 367 -15.89 27.20 3.53
N CYS A 368 -16.28 26.06 4.07
CA CYS A 368 -17.18 25.96 5.23
C CYS A 368 -16.38 25.31 6.37
N ASP A 369 -16.09 26.07 7.43
CA ASP A 369 -15.21 25.67 8.54
C ASP A 369 -13.88 25.04 8.11
N GLY A 370 -13.23 25.65 7.10
CA GLY A 370 -11.96 25.18 6.55
C GLY A 370 -12.05 24.02 5.55
N VAL A 371 -13.23 23.42 5.38
CA VAL A 371 -13.48 22.35 4.39
C VAL A 371 -13.98 22.95 3.08
N SER A 372 -13.49 22.47 1.94
CA SER A 372 -13.92 22.97 0.64
C SER A 372 -15.36 22.57 0.32
N LEU A 373 -16.17 23.53 -0.16
CA LEU A 373 -17.51 23.23 -0.70
C LEU A 373 -17.46 22.22 -1.85
N LEU A 374 -16.37 22.20 -2.63
CA LEU A 374 -16.19 21.27 -3.74
C LEU A 374 -16.08 19.82 -3.23
N GLU A 375 -15.28 19.60 -2.19
CA GLU A 375 -15.10 18.28 -1.56
C GLU A 375 -16.39 17.80 -0.86
N MET A 376 -17.15 18.72 -0.27
CA MET A 376 -18.47 18.41 0.33
C MET A 376 -19.47 17.94 -0.74
N VAL A 377 -19.52 18.63 -1.88
CA VAL A 377 -20.36 18.26 -3.03
C VAL A 377 -19.90 16.94 -3.65
N GLU A 378 -18.59 16.73 -3.82
CA GLU A 378 -18.03 15.45 -4.32
C GLU A 378 -18.40 14.29 -3.40
N GLY A 379 -18.17 14.45 -2.08
CA GLY A 379 -18.49 13.44 -1.08
C GLY A 379 -19.96 13.06 -1.06
N ALA A 380 -20.86 14.06 -1.20
CA ALA A 380 -22.30 13.82 -1.25
C ALA A 380 -22.71 13.11 -2.55
N ILE A 381 -22.19 13.54 -3.72
CA ILE A 381 -22.44 12.87 -5.00
C ILE A 381 -21.92 11.43 -4.98
N SER A 382 -20.74 11.20 -4.42
CA SER A 382 -20.11 9.87 -4.37
C SER A 382 -20.80 8.92 -3.37
N ALA A 383 -21.34 9.44 -2.27
CA ALA A 383 -22.24 8.68 -1.41
C ALA A 383 -23.53 8.32 -2.16
N LEU A 384 -24.19 9.31 -2.78
CA LEU A 384 -25.42 9.10 -3.56
C LEU A 384 -25.22 8.14 -4.75
N HIS A 385 -24.06 8.16 -5.40
CA HIS A 385 -23.67 7.19 -6.43
C HIS A 385 -23.77 5.75 -5.90
N GLN A 386 -23.26 5.46 -4.71
CA GLN A 386 -23.35 4.12 -4.13
C GLN A 386 -24.76 3.81 -3.61
N LEU A 387 -25.48 4.80 -3.06
CA LEU A 387 -26.87 4.62 -2.62
C LEU A 387 -27.83 4.36 -3.78
N ALA A 388 -27.61 4.97 -4.95
CA ALA A 388 -28.43 4.83 -6.16
C ALA A 388 -28.38 3.44 -6.81
N LYS A 389 -27.55 2.51 -6.31
CA LYS A 389 -27.64 1.08 -6.65
C LYS A 389 -28.96 0.46 -6.19
N ASP A 390 -29.61 1.03 -5.19
CA ASP A 390 -31.01 0.74 -4.88
C ASP A 390 -31.95 1.56 -5.79
N GLY A 391 -32.86 0.88 -6.48
CA GLY A 391 -33.77 1.49 -7.44
C GLY A 391 -34.78 2.47 -6.82
N THR A 392 -35.16 2.29 -5.56
CA THR A 392 -36.03 3.24 -4.85
C THR A 392 -35.27 4.54 -4.58
N SER A 393 -34.02 4.43 -4.16
CA SER A 393 -33.11 5.55 -3.92
C SER A 393 -32.81 6.31 -5.21
N ALA A 394 -32.49 5.60 -6.31
CA ALA A 394 -32.35 6.20 -7.64
C ALA A 394 -33.59 6.99 -8.07
N SER A 395 -34.80 6.42 -7.87
CA SER A 395 -36.07 7.09 -8.16
C SER A 395 -36.26 8.38 -7.35
N GLN A 396 -35.94 8.38 -6.06
CA GLN A 396 -36.01 9.60 -5.26
C GLN A 396 -35.02 10.67 -5.73
N ILE A 397 -33.81 10.27 -6.17
CA ILE A 397 -32.79 11.18 -6.69
C ILE A 397 -33.25 11.85 -8.00
N PHE A 398 -33.66 11.08 -9.02
CA PHE A 398 -34.00 11.69 -10.32
C PHE A 398 -35.32 12.47 -10.33
N ASN A 399 -36.21 12.22 -9.36
CA ASN A 399 -37.41 13.03 -9.15
C ASN A 399 -37.12 14.36 -8.42
N ARG A 400 -35.92 14.57 -7.86
CA ARG A 400 -35.54 15.78 -7.12
C ARG A 400 -34.94 16.83 -8.07
N SER A 401 -35.79 17.73 -8.58
CA SER A 401 -35.44 18.66 -9.69
C SER A 401 -34.23 19.57 -9.43
N THR A 402 -34.02 19.95 -8.18
CA THR A 402 -32.87 20.70 -7.66
C THR A 402 -31.55 19.94 -7.86
N ILE A 403 -31.52 18.66 -7.49
CA ILE A 403 -30.36 17.77 -7.67
C ILE A 403 -30.08 17.56 -9.15
N MET A 404 -31.09 17.24 -9.96
CA MET A 404 -30.89 17.04 -11.40
C MET A 404 -30.34 18.28 -12.09
N LYS A 405 -30.86 19.47 -11.78
CA LYS A 405 -30.32 20.76 -12.28
C LYS A 405 -28.88 21.01 -11.83
N LEU A 406 -28.56 20.70 -10.57
CA LEU A 406 -27.20 20.82 -10.04
C LEU A 406 -26.22 19.89 -10.78
N LEU A 407 -26.58 18.63 -10.99
CA LEU A 407 -25.73 17.67 -11.73
C LEU A 407 -25.46 18.16 -13.16
N VAL A 408 -26.46 18.67 -13.88
CA VAL A 408 -26.27 19.23 -15.23
C VAL A 408 -25.42 20.51 -15.20
N TYR A 409 -25.59 21.39 -14.21
CA TYR A 409 -24.72 22.56 -14.03
C TYR A 409 -23.26 22.18 -13.73
N LEU A 410 -23.03 21.13 -12.93
CA LEU A 410 -21.68 20.66 -12.64
C LEU A 410 -21.03 20.03 -13.89
N MET A 411 -21.75 19.21 -14.65
CA MET A 411 -21.26 18.64 -15.93
C MET A 411 -20.98 19.70 -17.00
N SER A 412 -21.72 20.80 -17.02
CA SER A 412 -21.51 21.89 -17.98
C SER A 412 -20.35 22.83 -17.60
N ASN A 413 -19.89 22.78 -16.35
CA ASN A 413 -18.82 23.64 -15.86
C ASN A 413 -17.44 23.18 -16.38
N GLU A 414 -16.69 24.10 -16.99
CA GLU A 414 -15.36 23.79 -17.52
C GLU A 414 -14.37 23.30 -16.45
N LYS A 415 -14.50 23.76 -15.19
CA LYS A 415 -13.67 23.30 -14.05
C LYS A 415 -13.90 21.84 -13.66
N VAL A 416 -14.97 21.22 -14.16
CA VAL A 416 -15.29 19.80 -13.94
C VAL A 416 -15.05 19.01 -15.22
N ASN A 417 -15.51 19.53 -16.37
CA ASN A 417 -15.45 18.82 -17.64
C ASN A 417 -14.06 18.82 -18.32
N LYS A 418 -13.21 19.82 -18.06
CA LYS A 418 -11.86 19.95 -18.63
C LYS A 418 -10.72 19.76 -17.61
N ASN A 419 -11.04 19.33 -16.39
CA ASN A 419 -10.06 19.24 -15.32
C ASN A 419 -9.05 18.11 -15.58
N GLU A 420 -7.80 18.29 -15.12
CA GLU A 420 -6.81 17.20 -15.07
C GLU A 420 -7.21 16.15 -14.01
N ASP A 421 -7.95 16.56 -12.97
CA ASP A 421 -8.50 15.67 -11.94
C ASP A 421 -9.81 14.98 -12.40
N GLU A 422 -9.87 13.65 -12.32
CA GLU A 422 -11.05 12.87 -12.72
C GLU A 422 -12.19 12.85 -11.69
N LEU A 423 -11.92 13.15 -10.42
CA LEU A 423 -12.75 12.70 -9.29
C LEU A 423 -14.22 13.14 -9.40
N MET A 424 -14.49 14.44 -9.38
CA MET A 424 -15.85 14.99 -9.43
C MET A 424 -16.65 14.48 -10.64
N MET A 425 -16.07 14.55 -11.84
CA MET A 425 -16.75 14.18 -13.07
C MET A 425 -17.00 12.66 -13.15
N ARG A 426 -16.08 11.83 -12.64
CA ARG A 426 -16.26 10.37 -12.52
C ARG A 426 -17.40 10.02 -11.57
N GLU A 427 -17.52 10.68 -10.42
CA GLU A 427 -18.60 10.39 -9.47
C GLU A 427 -19.97 10.91 -9.95
N ILE A 428 -20.02 12.05 -10.65
CA ILE A 428 -21.25 12.51 -11.34
C ILE A 428 -21.69 11.48 -12.40
N MET A 429 -20.77 11.04 -13.26
CA MET A 429 -21.07 10.05 -14.29
C MET A 429 -21.46 8.69 -13.69
N GLY A 430 -20.81 8.26 -12.61
CA GLY A 430 -21.19 7.07 -11.86
C GLY A 430 -22.62 7.15 -11.30
N LEU A 431 -23.00 8.28 -10.69
CA LEU A 431 -24.37 8.51 -10.24
C LEU A 431 -25.37 8.47 -11.40
N VAL A 432 -25.11 9.22 -12.49
CA VAL A 432 -25.99 9.24 -13.68
C VAL A 432 -26.12 7.85 -14.31
N TYR A 433 -25.06 7.04 -14.32
CA TYR A 433 -25.11 5.64 -14.74
C TYR A 433 -26.12 4.84 -13.92
N GLN A 434 -26.11 4.91 -12.58
CA GLN A 434 -27.13 4.23 -11.77
C GLN A 434 -28.55 4.71 -12.07
N LEU A 435 -28.77 6.03 -12.24
CA LEU A 435 -30.09 6.57 -12.57
C LEU A 435 -30.61 6.04 -13.91
N THR A 436 -29.75 5.97 -14.92
CA THR A 436 -30.10 5.47 -16.27
C THR A 436 -30.27 3.96 -16.37
N LYS A 437 -29.97 3.16 -15.34
CA LYS A 437 -30.36 1.73 -15.28
C LYS A 437 -31.89 1.54 -15.32
N SER A 438 -32.67 2.59 -15.04
CA SER A 438 -34.14 2.63 -15.19
C SER A 438 -34.58 3.46 -16.40
N ARG A 439 -35.70 3.08 -17.03
CA ARG A 439 -36.26 3.83 -18.19
C ARG A 439 -36.73 5.23 -17.77
N GLU A 440 -37.28 5.33 -16.58
CA GLU A 440 -37.77 6.56 -15.97
C GLU A 440 -36.61 7.51 -15.68
N GLY A 441 -35.51 7.01 -15.11
CA GLY A 441 -34.30 7.79 -14.87
C GLY A 441 -33.58 8.20 -16.17
N ALA A 442 -33.50 7.31 -17.17
CA ALA A 442 -33.00 7.65 -18.50
C ALA A 442 -33.82 8.77 -19.16
N LYS A 443 -35.16 8.70 -19.07
CA LYS A 443 -36.05 9.79 -19.51
C LYS A 443 -35.83 11.07 -18.71
N ALA A 444 -35.61 10.99 -17.39
CA ALA A 444 -35.34 12.16 -16.56
C ALA A 444 -34.04 12.85 -16.98
N VAL A 445 -32.94 12.11 -17.18
CA VAL A 445 -31.64 12.64 -17.63
C VAL A 445 -31.77 13.36 -18.99
N LEU A 446 -32.54 12.81 -19.94
CA LEU A 446 -32.89 13.49 -21.19
C LEU A 446 -33.73 14.75 -20.98
N THR A 447 -34.71 14.72 -20.07
CA THR A 447 -35.62 15.84 -19.78
C THR A 447 -34.89 17.05 -19.16
N TYR A 448 -33.78 16.82 -18.45
CA TYR A 448 -32.92 17.88 -17.92
C TYR A 448 -31.77 18.29 -18.89
N GLU A 449 -31.83 17.89 -20.16
CA GLU A 449 -30.87 18.29 -21.20
C GLU A 449 -29.41 17.90 -20.91
N ALA A 450 -29.17 16.80 -20.19
CA ALA A 450 -27.81 16.36 -19.83
C ALA A 450 -27.00 15.78 -21.01
N GLN A 451 -27.68 15.34 -22.08
CA GLN A 451 -27.10 14.58 -23.20
C GLN A 451 -25.87 15.24 -23.86
N PRO A 452 -25.79 16.57 -24.11
CA PRO A 452 -24.63 17.17 -24.76
C PRO A 452 -23.35 17.04 -23.92
N TYR A 453 -23.47 17.19 -22.59
CA TYR A 453 -22.34 17.11 -21.67
C TYR A 453 -21.86 15.66 -21.49
N ILE A 454 -22.79 14.71 -21.44
CA ILE A 454 -22.48 13.27 -21.44
C ILE A 454 -21.82 12.87 -22.78
N SER A 455 -22.31 13.40 -23.91
CA SER A 455 -21.69 13.19 -25.23
C SER A 455 -20.26 13.73 -25.30
N ALA A 456 -20.00 14.92 -24.73
CA ALA A 456 -18.65 15.49 -24.66
C ALA A 456 -17.70 14.64 -23.80
N ALA A 457 -18.21 14.03 -22.73
CA ALA A 457 -17.44 13.17 -21.83
C ALA A 457 -16.88 11.89 -22.49
N LEU A 458 -17.42 11.48 -23.65
CA LEU A 458 -16.81 10.42 -24.49
C LEU A 458 -15.39 10.74 -24.94
N SER A 459 -15.06 12.02 -25.09
CA SER A 459 -13.70 12.47 -25.47
C SER A 459 -12.80 12.78 -24.27
N SER A 460 -13.22 12.41 -23.05
CA SER A 460 -12.39 12.57 -21.86
C SER A 460 -11.09 11.76 -21.98
N GLN A 461 -9.98 12.34 -21.49
CA GLN A 461 -8.70 11.64 -21.39
C GLN A 461 -8.73 10.51 -20.35
N HIS A 462 -9.64 10.63 -19.37
CA HIS A 462 -9.86 9.65 -18.33
C HIS A 462 -10.82 8.56 -18.83
N LYS A 463 -10.28 7.35 -19.03
CA LYS A 463 -11.03 6.18 -19.54
C LYS A 463 -12.28 5.88 -18.71
N SER A 464 -12.18 6.09 -17.39
CA SER A 464 -13.25 5.94 -16.40
C SER A 464 -14.52 6.72 -16.79
N ILE A 465 -14.35 8.01 -17.09
CA ILE A 465 -15.41 8.96 -17.46
C ILE A 465 -16.00 8.60 -18.83
N ALA A 466 -15.13 8.34 -19.83
CA ALA A 466 -15.57 8.00 -21.18
C ALA A 466 -16.34 6.66 -21.23
N ALA A 467 -15.96 5.70 -20.38
CA ALA A 467 -16.65 4.42 -20.20
C ALA A 467 -18.07 4.60 -19.64
N TYR A 468 -18.24 5.36 -18.55
CA TYR A 468 -19.58 5.68 -18.03
C TYR A 468 -20.41 6.40 -19.10
N ALA A 469 -19.86 7.43 -19.74
CA ALA A 469 -20.56 8.21 -20.77
C ALA A 469 -21.12 7.34 -21.91
N SER A 470 -20.32 6.38 -22.39
CA SER A 470 -20.73 5.44 -23.45
C SER A 470 -21.97 4.61 -23.06
N ILE A 471 -21.98 4.05 -21.85
CA ILE A 471 -23.09 3.22 -21.38
C ILE A 471 -24.31 4.07 -21.00
N ILE A 472 -24.13 5.28 -20.45
CA ILE A 472 -25.22 6.22 -20.17
C ILE A 472 -25.96 6.59 -21.47
N LEU A 473 -25.24 6.91 -22.56
CA LEU A 473 -25.84 7.23 -23.85
C LEU A 473 -26.61 6.04 -24.44
N LYS A 474 -26.06 4.82 -24.31
CA LYS A 474 -26.73 3.58 -24.69
C LYS A 474 -28.03 3.37 -23.89
N ASN A 475 -28.00 3.58 -22.57
CA ASN A 475 -29.18 3.45 -21.70
C ASN A 475 -30.27 4.49 -22.03
N MET A 476 -29.90 5.68 -22.48
CA MET A 476 -30.83 6.71 -22.95
C MET A 476 -31.43 6.42 -24.35
N GLY A 477 -30.96 5.39 -25.06
CA GLY A 477 -31.43 5.07 -26.41
C GLY A 477 -30.96 6.06 -27.48
N VAL A 478 -29.85 6.78 -27.22
CA VAL A 478 -29.25 7.69 -28.20
C VAL A 478 -28.42 6.87 -29.19
N GLU A 479 -28.86 6.76 -30.44
CA GLU A 479 -28.13 6.02 -31.48
C GLU A 479 -26.71 6.57 -31.68
N GLN A 480 -25.72 5.69 -31.53
CA GLN A 480 -24.31 6.05 -31.61
C GLN A 480 -23.87 6.20 -33.08
N LEU A 481 -23.67 7.45 -33.52
CA LEU A 481 -22.88 7.73 -34.72
C LEU A 481 -21.42 7.29 -34.51
N ARG A 482 -21.13 6.03 -34.88
CA ARG A 482 -19.81 5.38 -34.94
C ARG A 482 -19.03 5.27 -33.62
N VAL A 483 -19.37 4.28 -32.80
CA VAL A 483 -18.37 3.59 -31.95
C VAL A 483 -17.59 2.58 -32.81
N GLN A 484 -16.76 3.11 -33.73
CA GLN A 484 -15.73 2.32 -34.45
C GLN A 484 -14.32 2.53 -33.89
N ASN A 485 -14.13 3.52 -32.99
CA ASN A 485 -12.80 3.88 -32.52
C ASN A 485 -12.41 3.31 -31.14
N PHE A 486 -13.36 2.90 -30.28
CA PHE A 486 -13.00 2.34 -28.95
C PHE A 486 -12.15 1.07 -29.05
N ASN A 487 -12.32 0.25 -30.09
CA ASN A 487 -11.48 -0.93 -30.33
C ASN A 487 -10.13 -0.59 -31.01
N ASN A 488 -10.06 0.50 -31.77
CA ASN A 488 -8.84 0.88 -32.50
C ASN A 488 -7.83 1.65 -31.64
N THR A 489 -8.24 2.40 -30.62
CA THR A 489 -7.28 3.07 -29.71
C THR A 489 -6.54 2.08 -28.79
N PHE A 490 -7.00 0.83 -28.69
CA PHE A 490 -6.27 -0.27 -28.04
C PHE A 490 -5.43 -1.12 -29.03
N ALA A 491 -5.57 -0.89 -30.35
CA ALA A 491 -4.91 -1.66 -31.40
C ALA A 491 -3.96 -0.79 -32.24
N GLY A 492 -2.78 -0.51 -31.69
CA GLY A 492 -1.62 -0.07 -32.45
C GLY A 492 -1.53 1.42 -32.79
N GLN A 493 -0.69 2.14 -32.05
CA GLN A 493 -0.01 3.31 -32.62
C GLN A 493 1.00 2.84 -33.68
N ILE A 494 0.57 2.80 -34.94
CA ILE A 494 1.49 2.85 -36.08
C ILE A 494 1.68 4.34 -36.43
N ALA A 495 2.92 4.82 -36.36
CA ALA A 495 3.24 6.21 -36.64
C ALA A 495 3.06 6.55 -38.14
N PRO A 496 2.66 7.79 -38.48
CA PRO A 496 2.54 8.21 -39.88
C PRO A 496 3.92 8.47 -40.50
N GLY A 497 4.19 7.85 -41.65
CA GLY A 497 5.42 7.99 -42.42
C GLY A 497 5.13 8.13 -43.92
N VAL A 498 5.35 9.33 -44.44
CA VAL A 498 5.21 9.79 -45.83
C VAL A 498 5.70 8.80 -46.91
N TYR A 499 4.87 8.51 -47.92
CA TYR A 499 5.17 8.62 -49.36
C TYR A 499 3.85 8.67 -50.14
N GLY A 500 3.82 9.34 -51.30
CA GLY A 500 2.57 9.61 -52.05
C GLY A 500 2.54 9.05 -53.48
N VAL A 501 1.65 9.64 -54.29
CA VAL A 501 1.52 9.58 -55.77
C VAL A 501 0.36 8.71 -56.34
N SER A 502 -0.70 9.44 -56.72
CA SER A 502 -1.61 9.32 -57.89
C SER A 502 -2.61 8.15 -58.11
N ASN A 503 -3.89 8.55 -58.18
CA ASN A 503 -4.90 8.31 -59.24
C ASN A 503 -5.30 6.88 -59.69
N GLY A 504 -6.60 6.59 -59.59
CA GLY A 504 -7.30 5.53 -60.31
C GLY A 504 -8.81 5.52 -59.99
N PHE A 505 -9.67 5.42 -61.01
CA PHE A 505 -11.14 5.51 -60.89
C PHE A 505 -11.83 4.11 -60.80
N ASP A 506 -13.11 4.15 -60.45
CA ASP A 506 -14.22 3.25 -60.83
C ASP A 506 -14.65 1.98 -60.04
N SER A 507 -15.98 1.98 -59.83
CA SER A 507 -16.93 0.85 -59.86
C SER A 507 -17.22 -0.03 -58.61
N GLN A 508 -18.52 -0.01 -58.28
CA GLN A 508 -19.33 -0.93 -57.46
C GLN A 508 -19.71 -2.22 -58.25
N PRO A 509 -20.50 -3.20 -57.71
CA PRO A 509 -20.82 -3.59 -56.33
C PRO A 509 -20.83 -5.15 -56.13
N MET A 510 -21.62 -5.66 -55.15
CA MET A 510 -22.01 -7.06 -54.82
C MET A 510 -21.13 -7.77 -53.78
N SER A 511 -21.66 -8.56 -52.83
CA SER A 511 -23.05 -8.82 -52.40
C SER A 511 -23.09 -9.49 -51.01
N ALA A 512 -24.22 -9.36 -50.29
CA ALA A 512 -24.95 -10.37 -49.48
C ALA A 512 -24.19 -11.63 -48.95
N GLU A 513 -24.40 -12.13 -47.72
CA GLU A 513 -25.53 -11.97 -46.77
C GLU A 513 -25.28 -12.70 -45.42
N ASN A 514 -26.04 -12.35 -44.37
CA ASN A 514 -26.60 -13.24 -43.32
C ASN A 514 -25.66 -14.00 -42.32
N THR A 515 -26.04 -14.39 -41.08
CA THR A 515 -27.18 -14.09 -40.15
C THR A 515 -26.96 -14.74 -38.77
N LEU A 516 -27.52 -14.17 -37.67
CA LEU A 516 -28.42 -14.74 -36.61
C LEU A 516 -28.42 -16.28 -36.27
N GLU A 517 -28.60 -16.81 -35.04
CA GLU A 517 -28.85 -16.29 -33.66
C GLU A 517 -28.44 -17.33 -32.52
N ARG A 518 -28.20 -16.84 -31.27
CA ARG A 518 -28.08 -17.46 -29.90
C ARG A 518 -26.75 -18.09 -29.45
N THR A 519 -26.16 -17.87 -28.24
CA THR A 519 -26.59 -17.67 -26.82
C THR A 519 -27.01 -18.92 -26.02
N ASN A 520 -26.19 -19.36 -25.03
CA ASN A 520 -26.50 -19.24 -23.58
C ASN A 520 -25.66 -20.13 -22.61
N GLY A 521 -25.32 -19.55 -21.45
CA GLY A 521 -25.04 -20.24 -20.17
C GLY A 521 -23.58 -20.62 -19.86
N ALA A 522 -23.10 -20.60 -18.61
CA ALA A 522 -23.61 -19.98 -17.38
C ALA A 522 -22.49 -19.87 -16.31
N HIS A 523 -22.50 -18.78 -15.54
CA HIS A 523 -21.55 -18.37 -14.49
C HIS A 523 -21.08 -19.42 -13.45
N ARG A 524 -19.88 -19.19 -12.88
CA ARG A 524 -19.69 -18.99 -11.42
C ARG A 524 -18.47 -18.10 -11.13
N HIS A 525 -18.56 -17.30 -10.06
CA HIS A 525 -17.66 -16.19 -9.71
C HIS A 525 -16.52 -16.60 -8.76
N HIS A 526 -15.45 -15.78 -8.69
CA HIS A 526 -14.95 -15.16 -7.45
C HIS A 526 -14.34 -13.78 -7.73
N GLN A 527 -14.34 -12.88 -6.74
CA GLN A 527 -14.12 -11.42 -6.92
C GLN A 527 -12.72 -10.96 -6.48
N MET A 528 -12.14 -10.02 -7.23
CA MET A 528 -11.07 -9.10 -6.79
C MET A 528 -11.43 -7.69 -7.28
N GLY A 529 -11.22 -6.67 -6.45
CA GLY A 529 -11.87 -5.37 -6.62
C GLY A 529 -10.97 -4.20 -7.05
N TRP A 530 -11.44 -3.45 -8.05
CA TRP A 530 -11.35 -1.98 -8.08
C TRP A 530 -9.96 -1.29 -8.02
N GLN A 531 -8.92 -1.83 -8.67
CA GLN A 531 -7.73 -1.05 -8.99
C GLN A 531 -7.33 -1.23 -10.46
N ASN A 532 -7.68 -0.24 -11.29
CA ASN A 532 -6.76 0.48 -12.19
C ASN A 532 -7.42 1.57 -13.05
N ASP A 533 -8.76 1.62 -13.16
CA ASP A 533 -9.47 2.67 -13.94
C ASP A 533 -10.72 3.26 -13.23
N GLY A 534 -10.88 3.13 -11.92
CA GLY A 534 -12.01 3.77 -11.17
C GLY A 534 -13.45 3.35 -11.55
N MET A 535 -13.61 2.41 -12.48
CA MET A 535 -14.89 1.88 -12.98
C MET A 535 -15.48 0.81 -12.07
N GLU A 536 -16.82 0.73 -12.01
CA GLU A 536 -17.50 -0.37 -11.32
C GLU A 536 -17.27 -1.72 -12.03
N PRO A 537 -17.15 -2.86 -11.30
CA PRO A 537 -17.06 -4.19 -11.90
C PRO A 537 -18.24 -4.52 -12.81
N GLU A 538 -19.42 -3.97 -12.52
CA GLU A 538 -20.62 -4.07 -13.36
C GLU A 538 -20.34 -3.42 -14.73
N LEU A 539 -19.94 -2.15 -14.74
CA LEU A 539 -19.57 -1.40 -15.96
C LEU A 539 -18.40 -2.06 -16.72
N TYR A 540 -17.38 -2.54 -16.01
CA TYR A 540 -16.24 -3.25 -16.61
C TYR A 540 -16.71 -4.51 -17.33
N ASN A 541 -17.59 -5.31 -16.71
CA ASN A 541 -18.17 -6.48 -17.37
C ASN A 541 -19.07 -6.09 -18.56
N GLU A 542 -19.87 -5.03 -18.46
CA GLU A 542 -20.72 -4.53 -19.55
C GLU A 542 -19.91 -4.05 -20.77
N LEU A 543 -18.68 -3.56 -20.56
CA LEU A 543 -17.78 -3.08 -21.62
C LEU A 543 -16.93 -4.18 -22.24
N TYR A 544 -16.35 -5.07 -21.44
CA TYR A 544 -15.34 -6.03 -21.89
C TYR A 544 -15.85 -7.47 -22.06
N ASN A 545 -17.02 -7.81 -21.51
CA ASN A 545 -17.59 -9.16 -21.55
C ASN A 545 -18.98 -9.20 -22.22
N TYR A 546 -19.08 -8.81 -23.50
CA TYR A 546 -20.27 -9.10 -24.31
C TYR A 546 -20.18 -10.51 -24.92
N PRO A 547 -21.25 -11.34 -24.88
CA PRO A 547 -21.25 -12.63 -25.55
C PRO A 547 -21.25 -12.45 -27.08
N PRO A 548 -20.72 -13.42 -27.85
CA PRO A 548 -20.77 -13.35 -29.31
C PRO A 548 -22.21 -13.23 -29.80
N SER A 549 -22.45 -12.31 -30.74
CA SER A 549 -23.64 -12.32 -31.57
C SER A 549 -23.73 -13.69 -32.25
N LEU A 550 -24.66 -14.54 -31.84
CA LEU A 550 -25.93 -14.62 -32.55
C LEU A 550 -25.70 -14.69 -34.08
N GLY A 551 -25.22 -15.86 -34.55
CA GLY A 551 -24.91 -16.14 -35.95
C GLY A 551 -24.81 -17.64 -36.31
N GLU A 552 -25.52 -18.03 -37.38
CA GLU A 552 -25.45 -19.25 -38.20
C GLU A 552 -26.20 -20.54 -37.76
N LEU A 553 -26.68 -21.29 -38.78
CA LEU A 553 -27.65 -22.39 -38.70
C LEU A 553 -27.04 -23.75 -39.13
N ARG A 554 -27.52 -24.80 -38.45
CA ARG A 554 -27.44 -26.26 -38.73
C ARG A 554 -26.92 -26.76 -40.08
N GLN A 555 -26.17 -27.87 -40.05
CA GLN A 555 -26.49 -29.07 -40.85
C GLN A 555 -25.99 -30.41 -40.26
N ASP A 556 -26.93 -31.14 -39.66
CA ASP A 556 -27.22 -32.60 -39.66
C ASP A 556 -26.14 -33.71 -39.85
N HIS A 557 -26.13 -34.62 -38.85
CA HIS A 557 -26.10 -36.09 -38.91
C HIS A 557 -25.14 -36.90 -39.84
N ILE A 558 -24.28 -37.73 -39.21
CA ILE A 558 -24.21 -39.20 -39.43
C ILE A 558 -24.01 -39.90 -38.06
N GLU A 559 -24.65 -41.06 -37.85
CA GLU A 559 -24.64 -41.86 -36.61
C GLU A 559 -23.50 -42.90 -36.54
N GLY A 560 -23.16 -43.39 -35.33
CA GLY A 560 -22.21 -44.50 -35.17
C GLY A 560 -21.83 -44.89 -33.73
N SER A 561 -22.73 -45.63 -33.05
CA SER A 561 -22.55 -46.51 -31.85
C SER A 561 -21.12 -46.78 -31.31
N ALA A 562 -20.82 -46.90 -29.99
CA ALA A 562 -21.66 -47.38 -28.89
C ALA A 562 -21.15 -47.00 -27.46
N ASN A 563 -21.99 -47.28 -26.45
CA ASN A 563 -21.73 -47.40 -24.99
C ASN A 563 -21.68 -46.14 -24.09
N ASN A 564 -22.88 -45.81 -23.55
CA ASN A 564 -23.22 -45.33 -22.20
C ASN A 564 -22.09 -45.42 -21.12
N GLY A 565 -21.91 -44.51 -20.16
CA GLY A 565 -22.69 -43.37 -19.63
C GLY A 565 -22.46 -43.30 -18.09
N SER A 566 -22.51 -42.20 -17.33
CA SER A 566 -22.82 -40.78 -17.55
C SER A 566 -22.00 -39.94 -16.53
N CYS A 567 -21.55 -38.71 -16.82
CA CYS A 567 -22.25 -37.51 -16.34
C CYS A 567 -21.71 -36.22 -16.97
N LYS A 568 -22.63 -35.49 -17.64
CA LYS A 568 -22.69 -34.05 -17.98
C LYS A 568 -21.41 -33.18 -17.98
N ASN A 569 -21.15 -32.62 -19.16
CA ASN A 569 -20.22 -31.52 -19.45
C ASN A 569 -20.20 -30.41 -18.38
N GLY A 570 -19.05 -30.22 -17.73
CA GLY A 570 -18.62 -28.91 -17.25
C GLY A 570 -17.81 -28.23 -18.34
N CYS A 571 -18.11 -26.96 -18.65
CA CYS A 571 -17.26 -26.16 -19.54
C CYS A 571 -15.96 -25.85 -18.79
N THR A 572 -14.89 -26.60 -19.07
CA THR A 572 -13.57 -26.35 -18.49
C THR A 572 -13.01 -25.05 -19.07
N GLN A 573 -13.22 -23.95 -18.37
CA GLN A 573 -12.43 -22.74 -18.56
C GLN A 573 -10.95 -23.13 -18.47
N SER A 574 -10.20 -22.94 -19.56
CA SER A 574 -8.74 -22.99 -19.48
C SER A 574 -8.29 -21.98 -18.44
N PRO A 575 -7.51 -22.36 -17.42
CA PRO A 575 -7.12 -21.43 -16.36
C PRO A 575 -6.38 -20.24 -16.98
N LEU A 576 -6.83 -19.03 -16.66
CA LEU A 576 -6.12 -17.82 -17.03
C LEU A 576 -4.86 -17.75 -16.17
N THR A 577 -3.72 -18.16 -16.72
CA THR A 577 -2.44 -18.07 -16.03
C THR A 577 -1.99 -16.61 -16.01
N VAL A 578 -1.53 -16.12 -14.87
CA VAL A 578 -1.05 -14.75 -14.73
C VAL A 578 0.44 -14.79 -14.39
N VAL A 579 1.26 -14.07 -15.15
CA VAL A 579 2.68 -13.92 -14.90
C VAL A 579 2.93 -12.56 -14.27
N GLU A 580 3.44 -12.58 -13.04
CA GLU A 580 3.63 -11.39 -12.22
C GLU A 580 5.12 -11.09 -12.03
N PHE A 581 5.51 -9.89 -12.43
CA PHE A 581 6.84 -9.34 -12.23
C PHE A 581 6.84 -8.51 -10.96
N TYR A 582 7.61 -8.95 -9.99
CA TYR A 582 7.82 -8.23 -8.74
C TYR A 582 9.22 -7.64 -8.68
N ASN A 583 9.30 -6.39 -8.24
CA ASN A 583 10.56 -5.71 -8.02
C ASN A 583 10.99 -5.84 -6.55
N ALA A 584 12.17 -6.41 -6.33
CA ALA A 584 12.70 -6.74 -5.01
C ALA A 584 13.91 -5.85 -4.66
N MET A 585 13.65 -4.60 -4.29
CA MET A 585 14.69 -3.58 -4.01
C MET A 585 15.57 -3.91 -2.79
N LYS A 586 15.00 -4.60 -1.79
CA LYS A 586 15.67 -5.20 -0.62
C LYS A 586 14.64 -6.02 0.17
N PRO A 587 14.83 -7.33 0.44
CA PRO A 587 13.85 -8.11 1.20
C PRO A 587 13.52 -7.44 2.55
N PRO A 588 12.24 -7.32 2.95
CA PRO A 588 11.04 -7.91 2.33
C PRO A 588 10.32 -7.01 1.30
N LEU A 589 10.89 -5.87 0.91
CA LEU A 589 10.29 -4.95 -0.08
C LEU A 589 10.18 -5.62 -1.45
N ILE A 590 8.98 -6.10 -1.76
CA ILE A 590 8.61 -6.79 -3.01
C ILE A 590 7.30 -6.15 -3.48
N PHE A 591 7.33 -5.37 -4.57
CA PHE A 591 6.12 -4.75 -5.14
C PHE A 591 5.83 -5.25 -6.55
N LEU A 592 4.55 -5.41 -6.89
CA LEU A 592 4.10 -5.83 -8.21
C LEU A 592 4.37 -4.71 -9.22
N GLU A 593 5.34 -4.93 -10.10
CA GLU A 593 5.70 -3.98 -11.17
C GLU A 593 4.80 -4.19 -12.40
N LYS A 594 4.42 -5.44 -12.68
CA LYS A 594 3.59 -5.78 -13.85
C LYS A 594 2.91 -7.14 -13.71
N SER A 595 1.63 -7.21 -14.06
CA SER A 595 0.87 -8.46 -14.15
C SER A 595 0.45 -8.68 -15.60
N ILE A 596 0.78 -9.84 -16.17
CA ILE A 596 0.51 -10.19 -17.58
C ILE A 596 -0.36 -11.46 -17.61
N PRO A 597 -1.65 -11.38 -18.00
CA PRO A 597 -2.46 -12.56 -18.23
C PRO A 597 -2.03 -13.28 -19.52
N VAL A 598 -1.93 -14.60 -19.48
CA VAL A 598 -1.51 -15.45 -20.61
C VAL A 598 -2.36 -16.71 -20.68
N ASN A 599 -2.86 -17.02 -21.89
CA ASN A 599 -3.65 -18.22 -22.17
C ASN A 599 -2.76 -19.46 -22.44
N ASP A 600 -1.67 -19.62 -21.69
CA ASP A 600 -0.80 -20.82 -21.68
C ASP A 600 -0.63 -21.26 -20.21
N THR A 601 -0.32 -22.53 -19.94
CA THR A 601 0.15 -22.97 -18.60
C THR A 601 1.68 -23.02 -18.59
N PHE A 602 2.30 -22.60 -17.47
CA PHE A 602 3.75 -22.57 -17.30
C PHE A 602 4.16 -23.31 -16.04
N GLU A 603 5.15 -24.20 -16.18
CA GLU A 603 5.72 -24.98 -15.07
C GLU A 603 7.06 -24.39 -14.60
N VAL A 604 7.73 -23.60 -15.44
CA VAL A 604 9.13 -23.22 -15.23
C VAL A 604 9.48 -21.87 -15.89
N LEU A 605 10.42 -21.13 -15.28
CA LEU A 605 10.88 -19.81 -15.71
C LEU A 605 12.40 -19.66 -15.51
N ILE A 606 13.05 -18.95 -16.44
CA ILE A 606 14.43 -18.43 -16.27
C ILE A 606 14.52 -16.97 -16.72
N TRP A 607 15.56 -16.27 -16.24
CA TRP A 607 15.91 -14.91 -16.69
C TRP A 607 17.07 -14.93 -17.70
N MET A 608 16.80 -14.45 -18.91
CA MET A 608 17.78 -14.21 -19.99
C MET A 608 17.86 -12.70 -20.23
N GLY A 609 18.91 -12.06 -19.71
CA GLY A 609 19.02 -10.60 -19.65
C GLY A 609 17.75 -9.97 -19.07
N ASN A 610 17.17 -9.01 -19.81
CA ASN A 610 15.94 -8.29 -19.46
C ASN A 610 14.62 -9.07 -19.73
N TRP A 611 14.69 -10.35 -20.09
CA TRP A 611 13.55 -11.18 -20.46
C TRP A 611 13.40 -12.40 -19.55
N ALA A 612 12.18 -12.61 -19.03
CA ALA A 612 11.76 -13.87 -18.44
C ALA A 612 11.31 -14.81 -19.57
N VAL A 613 11.94 -15.99 -19.65
CA VAL A 613 11.59 -17.05 -20.59
C VAL A 613 10.86 -18.14 -19.80
N LEU A 614 9.59 -18.33 -20.11
CA LEU A 614 8.69 -19.31 -19.51
C LEU A 614 8.64 -20.56 -20.38
N GLY A 615 8.63 -21.73 -19.74
CA GLY A 615 8.36 -23.03 -20.35
C GLY A 615 7.11 -23.67 -19.75
N GLY A 616 6.37 -24.42 -20.57
CA GLY A 616 5.16 -25.10 -20.14
C GLY A 616 4.61 -26.04 -21.18
N SER A 617 3.28 -26.13 -21.25
CA SER A 617 2.58 -27.12 -22.08
C SER A 617 2.81 -26.92 -23.59
N GLY A 618 2.85 -28.04 -24.31
CA GLY A 618 2.99 -28.06 -25.77
C GLY A 618 4.33 -27.57 -26.30
N GLY A 619 5.42 -27.64 -25.55
CA GLY A 619 6.80 -27.48 -26.05
C GLY A 619 7.19 -26.08 -26.53
N ARG A 620 6.50 -25.06 -26.02
CA ARG A 620 6.66 -23.65 -26.41
C ARG A 620 7.30 -22.84 -25.29
N THR A 621 8.24 -21.97 -25.64
CA THR A 621 8.74 -20.93 -24.74
C THR A 621 8.03 -19.61 -24.98
N THR A 622 7.57 -18.96 -23.92
CA THR A 622 6.99 -17.61 -23.95
C THR A 622 7.97 -16.63 -23.31
N SER A 623 8.41 -15.62 -24.05
CA SER A 623 9.34 -14.58 -23.57
C SER A 623 8.57 -13.31 -23.21
N LEU A 624 8.64 -12.90 -21.95
CA LEU A 624 8.02 -11.70 -21.38
C LEU A 624 9.10 -10.80 -20.77
N SER A 625 8.81 -9.51 -20.62
CA SER A 625 9.71 -8.57 -19.93
C SER A 625 8.88 -7.58 -19.12
N PRO A 626 9.34 -7.16 -17.92
CA PRO A 626 8.69 -6.08 -17.19
C PRO A 626 8.78 -4.76 -17.98
N PHE A 627 9.95 -4.49 -18.57
CA PHE A 627 10.30 -3.20 -19.17
C PHE A 627 9.64 -2.89 -20.53
N THR A 628 8.99 -3.86 -21.19
CA THR A 628 8.37 -3.66 -22.52
C THR A 628 7.04 -4.40 -22.65
N SER A 629 6.07 -3.84 -23.37
CA SER A 629 4.80 -4.50 -23.68
C SER A 629 4.92 -5.62 -24.72
N LYS A 630 6.09 -5.76 -25.36
CA LYS A 630 6.37 -6.82 -26.34
C LYS A 630 6.51 -8.17 -25.65
N PHE A 631 6.03 -9.22 -26.32
CA PHE A 631 6.25 -10.61 -25.94
C PHE A 631 6.58 -11.47 -27.15
N GLY A 632 7.20 -12.62 -26.89
CA GLY A 632 7.53 -13.62 -27.91
C GLY A 632 6.97 -14.99 -27.55
N ARG A 633 6.64 -15.78 -28.58
CA ARG A 633 6.35 -17.20 -28.46
C ARG A 633 7.19 -17.95 -29.49
N VAL A 634 7.98 -18.91 -29.04
CA VAL A 634 8.86 -19.74 -29.88
C VAL A 634 8.60 -21.21 -29.58
N GLN A 635 8.31 -21.98 -30.62
CA GLN A 635 8.18 -23.43 -30.52
C GLN A 635 9.59 -24.04 -30.48
N VAL A 636 9.93 -24.81 -29.45
CA VAL A 636 11.28 -25.37 -29.25
C VAL A 636 11.32 -26.90 -29.21
N CYS A 637 10.23 -27.55 -28.79
CA CYS A 637 10.03 -28.99 -28.85
C CYS A 637 8.55 -29.33 -29.12
N VAL A 638 8.24 -30.63 -29.21
CA VAL A 638 6.87 -31.13 -29.45
C VAL A 638 6.13 -31.59 -28.19
N SER A 639 6.83 -31.70 -27.06
CA SER A 639 6.27 -32.10 -25.76
C SER A 639 6.56 -31.06 -24.69
N ASP A 640 5.85 -31.13 -23.56
CA ASP A 640 5.88 -30.14 -22.47
C ASP A 640 7.28 -29.88 -21.92
N ILE A 641 7.55 -28.63 -21.55
CA ILE A 641 8.81 -28.20 -20.94
C ILE A 641 8.67 -28.31 -19.43
N LEU A 642 9.43 -29.23 -18.82
CA LEU A 642 9.35 -29.55 -17.39
C LEU A 642 10.36 -28.73 -16.57
N VAL A 643 11.55 -28.52 -17.10
CA VAL A 643 12.65 -27.87 -16.37
C VAL A 643 13.49 -26.97 -17.30
N MET A 644 14.15 -25.95 -16.73
CA MET A 644 15.02 -25.02 -17.45
C MET A 644 16.17 -24.55 -16.56
N VAL A 645 17.37 -24.35 -17.12
CA VAL A 645 18.48 -23.65 -16.44
C VAL A 645 19.30 -22.80 -17.39
N ARG A 646 19.67 -21.59 -16.96
CA ARG A 646 20.64 -20.73 -17.66
C ARG A 646 22.07 -21.22 -17.39
N THR A 647 22.81 -21.54 -18.44
CA THR A 647 24.20 -22.03 -18.36
C THR A 647 25.23 -20.93 -18.69
N GLY A 648 24.85 -19.92 -19.48
CA GLY A 648 25.69 -18.78 -19.82
C GLY A 648 24.90 -17.50 -20.10
N GLU A 649 25.54 -16.50 -20.69
CA GLU A 649 24.88 -15.23 -21.06
C GLU A 649 23.84 -15.44 -22.16
N LYS A 650 24.21 -16.21 -23.20
CA LYS A 650 23.36 -16.50 -24.35
C LYS A 650 22.81 -17.94 -24.37
N GLN A 651 23.14 -18.78 -23.41
CA GLN A 651 22.77 -20.20 -23.41
C GLN A 651 21.93 -20.59 -22.20
N PHE A 652 20.91 -21.41 -22.46
CA PHE A 652 20.16 -22.15 -21.46
C PHE A 652 19.86 -23.56 -21.96
N VAL A 653 19.47 -24.45 -21.05
CA VAL A 653 19.05 -25.83 -21.34
C VAL A 653 17.63 -26.00 -20.84
N ILE A 654 16.80 -26.70 -21.62
CA ILE A 654 15.48 -27.15 -21.19
C ILE A 654 15.41 -28.67 -21.16
N GLY A 655 14.64 -29.24 -20.24
CA GLY A 655 14.27 -30.66 -20.22
C GLY A 655 12.79 -30.82 -20.53
N ASN A 656 12.45 -31.71 -21.46
CA ASN A 656 11.08 -31.95 -21.89
C ASN A 656 10.50 -33.29 -21.35
N SER A 657 9.19 -33.45 -21.44
CA SER A 657 8.49 -34.70 -21.06
C SER A 657 8.77 -35.90 -21.95
N SER A 658 9.55 -35.74 -23.03
CA SER A 658 10.09 -36.83 -23.86
C SER A 658 11.49 -37.28 -23.42
N SER A 659 11.93 -36.84 -22.23
CA SER A 659 13.25 -37.12 -21.65
C SER A 659 14.42 -36.64 -22.53
N GLU A 660 14.24 -35.52 -23.22
CA GLU A 660 15.30 -34.84 -23.98
C GLU A 660 15.74 -33.55 -23.28
N LEU A 661 17.05 -33.30 -23.29
CA LEU A 661 17.64 -32.01 -22.93
C LEU A 661 17.99 -31.25 -24.20
N LEU A 662 17.39 -30.07 -24.39
CA LEU A 662 17.68 -29.18 -25.52
C LEU A 662 18.49 -27.99 -25.05
N VAL A 663 19.72 -27.89 -25.56
CA VAL A 663 20.62 -26.75 -25.33
C VAL A 663 20.28 -25.67 -26.36
N LEU A 664 19.86 -24.51 -25.90
CA LEU A 664 19.33 -23.40 -26.70
C LEU A 664 20.25 -22.18 -26.57
N ASN A 665 20.64 -21.60 -27.71
CA ASN A 665 21.36 -20.34 -27.76
C ASN A 665 20.45 -19.19 -28.26
N SER A 666 20.53 -18.04 -27.60
CA SER A 666 20.01 -16.75 -28.09
C SER A 666 20.77 -16.29 -29.32
N ARG A 667 20.02 -15.90 -30.36
CA ARG A 667 20.57 -15.30 -31.58
C ARG A 667 20.91 -13.82 -31.40
N ASP A 668 20.33 -13.18 -30.39
CA ASP A 668 20.43 -11.75 -30.11
C ASP A 668 21.31 -11.47 -28.88
N THR A 669 21.94 -10.29 -28.83
CA THR A 669 22.62 -9.78 -27.63
C THR A 669 21.59 -9.30 -26.62
N VAL A 670 21.56 -9.93 -25.44
CA VAL A 670 20.44 -9.78 -24.49
C VAL A 670 20.65 -8.67 -23.46
N ASP A 671 21.86 -8.11 -23.39
CA ASP A 671 22.33 -7.25 -22.27
C ASP A 671 22.81 -5.84 -22.71
N THR A 672 22.34 -5.30 -23.86
CA THR A 672 22.60 -3.91 -24.29
C THR A 672 21.34 -3.05 -24.21
N GLU A 673 21.43 -1.73 -24.08
CA GLU A 673 20.24 -0.85 -23.94
C GLU A 673 19.28 -0.94 -25.15
N GLU A 674 19.79 -1.16 -26.36
CA GLU A 674 18.98 -1.42 -27.55
C GLU A 674 18.16 -2.73 -27.47
N SER A 675 18.55 -3.70 -26.63
CA SER A 675 17.97 -5.06 -26.57
C SER A 675 16.55 -5.10 -25.99
N ILE A 676 16.15 -4.11 -25.20
CA ILE A 676 14.80 -4.00 -24.63
C ILE A 676 13.73 -3.91 -25.75
N SER A 677 14.12 -3.39 -26.92
CA SER A 677 13.22 -3.21 -28.05
C SER A 677 12.93 -4.50 -28.84
N LYS A 678 13.74 -5.56 -28.71
CA LYS A 678 13.68 -6.76 -29.54
C LYS A 678 13.42 -8.01 -28.71
N VAL A 679 12.35 -8.72 -29.06
CA VAL A 679 12.00 -10.03 -28.49
C VAL A 679 13.11 -11.04 -28.81
N PRO A 680 13.67 -11.76 -27.82
CA PRO A 680 14.77 -12.69 -28.06
C PRO A 680 14.30 -13.91 -28.86
N THR A 681 15.18 -14.42 -29.72
CA THR A 681 14.94 -15.63 -30.50
C THR A 681 15.98 -16.71 -30.19
N PHE A 682 15.53 -17.95 -30.10
CA PHE A 682 16.36 -19.09 -29.67
C PHE A 682 16.50 -20.13 -30.77
N SER A 683 17.63 -20.85 -30.78
CA SER A 683 17.81 -22.03 -31.62
C SER A 683 18.60 -23.11 -30.90
N THR A 684 18.16 -24.35 -31.08
CA THR A 684 18.78 -25.55 -30.50
C THR A 684 20.16 -25.78 -31.12
N VAL A 685 21.18 -25.91 -30.27
CA VAL A 685 22.58 -26.17 -30.67
C VAL A 685 23.04 -27.57 -30.30
N GLN A 686 22.38 -28.23 -29.35
CA GLN A 686 22.59 -29.62 -28.99
C GLN A 686 21.28 -30.22 -28.47
N CYS A 687 21.00 -31.47 -28.82
CA CYS A 687 19.94 -32.29 -28.21
C CYS A 687 20.61 -33.50 -27.58
N ILE A 688 20.28 -33.80 -26.32
CA ILE A 688 20.77 -34.95 -25.57
C ILE A 688 19.54 -35.76 -25.15
N LYS A 689 19.41 -36.97 -25.69
CA LYS A 689 18.35 -37.91 -25.27
C LYS A 689 18.82 -38.67 -24.03
N LEU A 690 18.00 -38.66 -22.98
CA LEU A 690 18.12 -39.55 -21.84
C LEU A 690 17.43 -40.90 -22.19
N SER A 691 17.52 -41.92 -21.35
CA SER A 691 16.74 -43.15 -21.59
C SER A 691 15.25 -42.93 -21.30
N SER A 692 14.38 -43.68 -21.98
CA SER A 692 12.91 -43.54 -21.95
C SER A 692 12.30 -43.55 -20.55
N ASP A 693 12.96 -44.22 -19.61
CA ASP A 693 12.44 -44.49 -18.27
C ASP A 693 12.88 -43.38 -17.28
N GLU A 694 13.65 -42.39 -17.76
CA GLU A 694 14.24 -41.33 -16.95
C GLU A 694 13.41 -40.05 -17.00
N HIS A 695 12.39 -39.98 -16.14
CA HIS A 695 11.61 -38.74 -15.98
C HIS A 695 12.48 -37.63 -15.37
N ILE A 696 12.59 -36.50 -16.08
CA ILE A 696 13.33 -35.32 -15.61
C ILE A 696 12.48 -34.61 -14.55
N SER A 697 13.01 -34.41 -13.34
CA SER A 697 12.27 -33.79 -12.22
C SER A 697 12.90 -32.49 -11.71
N ALA A 698 14.20 -32.29 -11.92
CA ALA A 698 14.89 -31.05 -11.56
C ALA A 698 16.12 -30.83 -12.47
N ILE A 699 16.63 -29.60 -12.52
CA ILE A 699 17.88 -29.29 -13.22
C ILE A 699 18.62 -28.14 -12.52
N GLY A 700 19.95 -28.16 -12.54
CA GLY A 700 20.79 -27.10 -11.99
C GLY A 700 22.14 -27.02 -12.69
N CYS A 701 22.80 -25.87 -12.66
CA CYS A 701 24.10 -25.64 -13.31
C CYS A 701 25.04 -24.84 -12.39
N SER A 702 26.31 -25.26 -12.33
CA SER A 702 27.36 -24.53 -11.63
C SER A 702 27.70 -23.24 -12.39
N LYS A 703 27.76 -22.11 -11.68
CA LYS A 703 28.20 -20.83 -12.26
C LYS A 703 29.71 -20.58 -12.10
N THR A 704 30.31 -21.09 -11.04
CA THR A 704 31.71 -20.80 -10.65
C THR A 704 32.72 -21.89 -11.04
N MET A 705 32.28 -23.14 -11.23
CA MET A 705 33.17 -24.26 -11.58
C MET A 705 33.70 -24.15 -13.03
N LYS A 706 34.95 -24.60 -13.23
CA LYS A 706 35.58 -24.77 -14.54
C LYS A 706 36.24 -26.17 -14.60
N PRO A 707 35.81 -27.06 -15.53
CA PRO A 707 34.70 -26.89 -16.46
C PRO A 707 33.36 -26.73 -15.72
N GLN A 708 32.37 -26.12 -16.38
CA GLN A 708 31.02 -26.03 -15.80
C GLN A 708 30.39 -27.42 -15.73
N MET A 709 29.60 -27.66 -14.68
CA MET A 709 28.83 -28.87 -14.46
C MET A 709 27.33 -28.55 -14.42
N MET A 710 26.52 -29.47 -14.93
CA MET A 710 25.06 -29.42 -14.90
C MET A 710 24.57 -30.73 -14.26
N ALA A 711 23.59 -30.64 -13.36
CA ALA A 711 22.97 -31.79 -12.73
C ALA A 711 21.50 -31.88 -13.18
N VAL A 712 21.06 -33.08 -13.51
CA VAL A 712 19.66 -33.40 -13.85
C VAL A 712 19.14 -34.37 -12.81
N GLY A 713 18.05 -33.98 -12.14
CA GLY A 713 17.34 -34.78 -11.16
C GLY A 713 16.36 -35.73 -11.84
N LYS A 714 16.30 -36.96 -11.33
CA LYS A 714 15.45 -38.04 -11.82
C LYS A 714 14.76 -38.73 -10.63
N VAL A 715 13.88 -39.67 -10.92
CA VAL A 715 13.45 -40.67 -9.94
C VAL A 715 14.66 -41.53 -9.55
N ASN A 716 14.90 -41.69 -8.26
CA ASN A 716 15.99 -42.46 -7.62
C ASN A 716 17.43 -42.05 -7.96
N GLY A 717 17.67 -41.00 -8.76
CA GLY A 717 19.02 -40.67 -9.21
C GLY A 717 19.26 -39.24 -9.66
N LEU A 718 20.54 -38.97 -9.91
CA LEU A 718 21.07 -37.75 -10.53
C LEU A 718 21.93 -38.12 -11.73
N THR A 719 21.92 -37.30 -12.76
CA THR A 719 22.95 -37.35 -13.82
C THR A 719 23.69 -36.04 -13.89
N LEU A 720 25.01 -36.12 -13.74
CA LEU A 720 25.93 -35.01 -13.93
C LEU A 720 26.40 -34.96 -15.37
N PHE A 721 26.47 -33.77 -15.91
CA PHE A 721 27.02 -33.41 -17.21
C PHE A 721 28.17 -32.43 -17.03
N LEU A 722 29.18 -32.54 -17.88
CA LEU A 722 30.35 -31.67 -17.91
C LEU A 722 30.36 -30.89 -19.24
N HIS A 723 30.60 -29.58 -19.18
CA HIS A 723 30.69 -28.75 -20.38
C HIS A 723 32.12 -28.75 -20.93
N GLU A 724 32.32 -29.42 -22.05
CA GLU A 724 33.61 -29.55 -22.73
C GLU A 724 33.49 -29.17 -24.20
N LYS A 725 34.45 -28.41 -24.73
CA LYS A 725 34.56 -28.11 -26.18
C LYS A 725 33.23 -27.64 -26.81
N THR A 726 32.49 -26.77 -26.10
CA THR A 726 31.18 -26.20 -26.48
C THR A 726 29.97 -27.16 -26.46
N GLN A 727 30.10 -28.36 -25.90
CA GLN A 727 29.02 -29.33 -25.73
C GLN A 727 28.90 -29.81 -24.29
N TRP A 728 27.69 -30.23 -23.93
CA TRP A 728 27.40 -30.88 -22.65
C TRP A 728 27.50 -32.40 -22.82
N ASN A 729 28.40 -33.04 -22.06
CA ASN A 729 28.65 -34.48 -22.11
C ASN A 729 28.22 -35.15 -20.80
N LYS A 730 27.59 -36.33 -20.87
CA LYS A 730 27.23 -37.13 -19.68
C LYS A 730 28.51 -37.53 -18.95
N HIS A 731 28.64 -37.13 -17.70
CA HIS A 731 29.85 -37.32 -16.88
C HIS A 731 29.70 -38.44 -15.85
N LYS A 732 28.60 -38.44 -15.09
CA LYS A 732 28.39 -39.42 -14.02
C LYS A 732 26.91 -39.61 -13.67
N GLU A 733 26.56 -40.80 -13.22
CA GLU A 733 25.29 -41.09 -12.54
C GLU A 733 25.51 -41.34 -11.06
N ILE A 734 24.53 -40.95 -10.25
CA ILE A 734 24.55 -41.06 -8.79
C ILE A 734 23.17 -41.54 -8.36
N ASP A 735 23.09 -42.71 -7.73
CA ASP A 735 21.88 -43.15 -7.05
C ASP A 735 21.68 -42.33 -5.77
N ILE A 736 20.49 -41.75 -5.59
CA ILE A 736 20.15 -41.04 -4.34
C ILE A 736 19.65 -42.04 -3.29
N PRO A 737 19.79 -41.76 -1.98
CA PRO A 737 19.27 -42.64 -0.93
C PRO A 737 17.76 -42.85 -1.05
N HIS A 738 17.33 -44.05 -1.40
CA HIS A 738 15.93 -44.47 -1.51
C HIS A 738 15.74 -45.85 -0.83
N THR A 739 14.50 -46.23 -0.51
CA THR A 739 14.18 -47.59 -0.06
C THR A 739 13.56 -48.38 -1.20
N LYS A 740 13.61 -49.71 -1.16
CA LYS A 740 13.02 -50.56 -2.22
C LYS A 740 11.51 -50.37 -2.39
N GLU A 741 10.83 -49.89 -1.35
CA GLU A 741 9.37 -49.69 -1.33
C GLU A 741 8.96 -48.26 -1.73
N ASN A 742 9.83 -47.27 -1.52
CA ASN A 742 9.54 -45.86 -1.82
C ASN A 742 10.59 -45.28 -2.78
N ALA A 743 10.18 -45.13 -4.04
CA ALA A 743 10.91 -44.33 -5.00
C ALA A 743 11.00 -42.87 -4.52
N ASN A 744 12.15 -42.23 -4.74
CA ASN A 744 12.43 -40.88 -4.28
C ASN A 744 12.62 -39.95 -5.47
N VAL A 745 12.03 -38.76 -5.44
CA VAL A 745 12.11 -37.78 -6.54
C VAL A 745 12.93 -36.58 -6.09
N VAL A 746 13.90 -36.17 -6.92
CA VAL A 746 14.68 -34.95 -6.69
C VAL A 746 13.90 -33.75 -7.23
N TRP A 747 13.44 -32.88 -6.35
CA TRP A 747 12.62 -31.72 -6.71
C TRP A 747 13.41 -30.42 -6.87
N SER A 748 14.59 -30.31 -6.27
CA SER A 748 15.42 -29.12 -6.37
C SER A 748 16.91 -29.44 -6.42
N LEU A 749 17.65 -28.64 -7.20
CA LEU A 749 19.09 -28.76 -7.40
C LEU A 749 19.75 -27.38 -7.35
N VAL A 750 20.74 -27.21 -6.48
CA VAL A 750 21.51 -25.97 -6.35
C VAL A 750 23.00 -26.29 -6.26
N PHE A 751 23.81 -25.61 -7.07
CA PHE A 751 25.27 -25.64 -6.93
C PHE A 751 25.73 -24.47 -6.05
N VAL A 752 26.56 -24.77 -5.04
CA VAL A 752 27.30 -23.78 -4.26
C VAL A 752 28.76 -24.17 -4.30
N ASP A 753 29.58 -23.39 -5.01
CA ASP A 753 30.96 -23.70 -5.35
C ASP A 753 31.14 -25.11 -5.93
N THR A 754 31.84 -26.01 -5.23
CA THR A 754 32.08 -27.40 -5.63
C THR A 754 31.06 -28.40 -5.07
N PHE A 755 30.01 -27.92 -4.40
CA PHE A 755 28.98 -28.73 -3.77
C PHE A 755 27.66 -28.69 -4.55
N LEU A 756 27.03 -29.85 -4.68
CA LEU A 756 25.69 -30.01 -5.23
C LEU A 756 24.72 -30.32 -4.08
N PHE A 757 23.76 -29.43 -3.86
CA PHE A 757 22.66 -29.60 -2.91
C PHE A 757 21.44 -30.12 -3.64
N THR A 758 20.76 -31.10 -3.06
CA THR A 758 19.55 -31.72 -3.62
C THR A 758 18.43 -31.78 -2.59
N GLY A 759 17.26 -31.26 -2.90
CA GLY A 759 16.04 -31.45 -2.11
C GLY A 759 15.18 -32.59 -2.68
N ASP A 760 14.68 -33.47 -1.82
CA ASP A 760 13.89 -34.63 -2.23
C ASP A 760 12.42 -34.61 -1.74
N ALA A 761 11.63 -35.56 -2.23
CA ALA A 761 10.19 -35.68 -1.94
C ALA A 761 9.86 -35.92 -0.44
N ARG A 762 10.86 -36.25 0.38
CA ARG A 762 10.71 -36.50 1.82
C ARG A 762 11.12 -35.28 2.67
N GLY A 763 11.41 -34.15 2.02
CA GLY A 763 11.93 -32.95 2.68
C GLY A 763 13.36 -33.10 3.20
N GLN A 764 14.12 -34.08 2.70
CA GLN A 764 15.54 -34.24 3.04
C GLN A 764 16.42 -33.45 2.09
N MET A 765 17.48 -32.84 2.63
CA MET A 765 18.50 -32.17 1.84
C MET A 765 19.80 -32.96 1.88
N CYS A 766 20.26 -33.41 0.71
CA CYS A 766 21.55 -34.09 0.56
C CYS A 766 22.59 -33.13 -0.03
N ILE A 767 23.85 -33.27 0.40
CA ILE A 767 25.00 -32.51 -0.09
C ILE A 767 25.98 -33.49 -0.72
N TYR A 768 26.29 -33.31 -2.00
CA TYR A 768 27.27 -34.10 -2.75
C TYR A 768 28.47 -33.23 -3.14
N ASN A 769 29.65 -33.84 -3.27
CA ASN A 769 30.75 -33.24 -4.01
C ASN A 769 30.43 -33.33 -5.51
N ALA A 770 30.34 -32.18 -6.19
CA ALA A 770 29.93 -32.12 -7.60
C ALA A 770 30.92 -32.81 -8.56
N GLN A 771 32.22 -32.79 -8.26
CA GLN A 771 33.24 -33.31 -9.17
C GLN A 771 33.23 -34.85 -9.27
N ASN A 772 33.00 -35.53 -8.14
CA ASN A 772 33.09 -36.99 -8.03
C ASN A 772 31.76 -37.66 -7.66
N GLY A 773 30.70 -36.91 -7.34
CA GLY A 773 29.39 -37.42 -6.97
C GLY A 773 29.29 -38.07 -5.60
N THR A 774 30.30 -37.92 -4.73
CA THR A 774 30.27 -38.50 -3.38
C THR A 774 29.28 -37.76 -2.48
N LEU A 775 28.34 -38.49 -1.85
CA LEU A 775 27.47 -37.96 -0.80
C LEU A 775 28.31 -37.58 0.42
N LEU A 776 28.24 -36.33 0.84
CA LEU A 776 28.98 -35.76 1.97
C LEU A 776 28.14 -35.68 3.24
N LYS A 777 26.86 -35.32 3.10
CA LYS A 777 25.94 -35.15 4.25
C LYS A 777 24.49 -35.29 3.83
N VAL A 778 23.67 -35.83 4.73
CA VAL A 778 22.20 -35.75 4.69
C VAL A 778 21.73 -34.87 5.85
N LEU A 779 20.75 -34.01 5.59
CA LEU A 779 20.12 -33.12 6.55
C LEU A 779 18.62 -33.38 6.51
N HIS A 780 18.05 -33.68 7.69
CA HIS A 780 16.63 -33.92 7.87
C HIS A 780 15.96 -32.65 8.39
N SER A 781 14.76 -32.33 7.91
CA SER A 781 13.94 -31.28 8.49
C SER A 781 13.38 -31.74 9.85
N PHE A 782 13.44 -30.88 10.86
CA PHE A 782 12.75 -31.11 12.13
C PHE A 782 11.28 -30.76 11.95
N SER A 783 10.43 -31.75 11.65
CA SER A 783 8.99 -31.60 11.79
C SER A 783 8.62 -31.50 13.27
N TYR A 784 7.80 -30.50 13.63
CA TYR A 784 7.12 -30.47 14.92
C TYR A 784 6.36 -31.79 15.13
N ALA A 785 6.78 -32.58 16.11
CA ALA A 785 6.00 -33.73 16.55
C ALA A 785 4.79 -33.22 17.34
N ALA A 786 3.59 -33.40 16.80
CA ALA A 786 2.39 -33.41 17.62
C ALA A 786 2.31 -34.77 18.33
N ASN A 787 2.18 -34.73 19.66
CA ASN A 787 2.08 -35.88 20.59
C ASN A 787 3.33 -36.76 20.71
N GLU A 788 4.16 -36.48 21.72
CA GLU A 788 4.26 -37.31 22.96
C GLU A 788 4.88 -36.48 24.11
#